data_AF-A0A167BZ48-F1
#
_entry.id   AF-A0A167BZ48-F1
#
_cell.length_a   1.000
_cell.length_b   1.000
_cell.length_c   1.000
_cell.angle_alpha   90.00
_cell.angle_beta   90.00
_cell.angle_gamma   90.00
#
_symmetry.space_group_name_H-M   'P 1'
#
loop_
_entity.id
_entity.type
_entity.pdbx_description
1 polymer ?
#
loop_
_entity_poly.entity_id
_entity_poly.type
_entity_poly.pdbx_seq_one_letter_code
_entity_poly.pdbx_strand_id
1 'polypeptide(L)'
;MFTFCPLQGALSESSASQSILELDGGVKILIDLGWDESFDVEKLQELEKQVPTLSLILLTHATTSHLAAFAHCCKNFPLFTRIPVYATRPVIDLGRTLTQDLYASTPLAATKIPHGSLNEAAYSFSQQPTADSDFLLQAPSPEEITRYFSLIQALKYSQPHEPLPSPFSPPLNGLMITAYNAGHSLGGTIWHIQHGLESIVYAVDWNQAKENVFAGAAWLGGAGGGGAEVIEQLRKPTALVCSSRGAEKVAQAGGRAKRDEQLVDMIKTCVRRGGTALIPVDSSARVLEIAYLLEHAWRVDSESDSSSLKSAKLYLAGRNMSSTLRYARSMLEWMDDNIVREFESVADGQRRANGTEAKSKEGVPFDFRYLKLVERRAQIEKLLSGFGDNVQAEGRVILASDDTLEWGFSKDLIRGLAKDSRNLVILTDKPAKSRAEQPSIARTLWDWWTERRDGVAVEQSSNGNNLELVYGGGRELEVQEAKRQALEGEELNVYQQWLATQRQLQATLQSGGGASLQAPADAADDVSSESSSDSGESDNEQQGKALNISTTMGQATRKKVVLTDEDLGINILTKKKGAYDFDVRGKKGRERSFPLVMRRRRDDQFGDVIRPEDYLRAEEKEEEAPENDGLRGDNDDDRLGKKRKWDDGNNRASNKRQNNRAASADDMDANAVGDHVADELDDVEDTVEEEIQGPSKLVVSREKVMVNLRIAFVDFSGLHDKRSLNMLIPLIQPRKLILVGGTPDETTALAADCKKLLAQQTGASEENGIDVYTPAMGTWVDASVDTNAWVVKLADSLVKKLKWQNVRGLGVVTVTGQLVAEALAKDKLPEKDDGANKRQKTEAEDTDADADADADEAVKKEEEEEEEAESEVVPTLDLLPSNMASAVRSVAQPLHVGDLRLTDLRRAMQSAGYTAEFRGEGTLVINGAVAVRKTSTGKVEVESVGIADAATMMQHRSTFYEVKRMIYDGLAVVAGA
;
A
#
# COMPACT_ATOMS: atom_id res chain seq x y z
N MET A 1 -23.85 -9.60 6.61
CA MET A 1 -23.25 -9.87 7.93
C MET A 1 -21.74 -9.90 7.76
N PHE A 2 -20.98 -9.29 8.67
CA PHE A 2 -19.52 -9.35 8.63
C PHE A 2 -18.91 -9.55 10.02
N THR A 3 -17.74 -10.20 10.05
CA THR A 3 -16.91 -10.38 11.24
C THR A 3 -15.51 -9.84 11.01
N PHE A 4 -14.83 -9.43 12.09
CA PHE A 4 -13.52 -8.81 12.05
C PHE A 4 -12.58 -9.48 13.06
N CYS A 5 -11.33 -9.74 12.65
CA CYS A 5 -10.31 -10.36 13.49
C CYS A 5 -8.95 -9.67 13.29
N PRO A 6 -8.38 -8.99 14.30
CA PRO A 6 -7.02 -8.49 14.24
C PRO A 6 -6.04 -9.67 14.43
N LEU A 7 -5.15 -9.90 13.48
CA LEU A 7 -4.09 -10.91 13.62
C LEU A 7 -2.90 -10.38 14.43
N GLN A 8 -2.56 -9.09 14.25
CA GLN A 8 -1.44 -8.43 14.92
C GLN A 8 -1.83 -7.03 15.40
N GLY A 9 -1.05 -6.49 16.34
CA GLY A 9 -1.10 -5.09 16.78
C GLY A 9 -2.19 -4.73 17.80
N ALA A 10 -3.30 -5.47 17.86
CA ALA A 10 -4.37 -5.19 18.83
C ALA A 10 -3.93 -5.49 20.29
N LEU A 11 -4.17 -4.52 21.20
CA LEU A 11 -3.84 -4.62 22.62
C LEU A 11 -2.36 -4.97 22.88
N SER A 12 -1.45 -4.43 22.08
CA SER A 12 -0.03 -4.80 22.03
C SER A 12 0.88 -3.58 21.89
N GLU A 13 2.08 -3.62 22.47
CA GLU A 13 3.14 -2.62 22.20
C GLU A 13 3.87 -2.88 20.87
N SER A 14 3.49 -3.91 20.10
CA SER A 14 3.97 -4.14 18.74
C SER A 14 3.39 -3.12 17.75
N SER A 15 4.21 -2.63 16.82
CA SER A 15 3.78 -1.75 15.74
C SER A 15 3.11 -2.49 14.56
N ALA A 16 3.22 -3.82 14.48
CA ALA A 16 2.73 -4.58 13.32
C ALA A 16 1.20 -4.57 13.19
N SER A 17 0.69 -4.07 12.06
CA SER A 17 -0.72 -4.09 11.65
C SER A 17 -1.01 -5.27 10.73
N GLN A 18 -1.94 -6.14 11.13
CA GLN A 18 -2.53 -7.18 10.27
C GLN A 18 -3.97 -7.44 10.73
N SER A 19 -4.95 -7.45 9.84
CA SER A 19 -6.36 -7.69 10.16
C SER A 19 -7.07 -8.47 9.06
N ILE A 20 -7.96 -9.39 9.43
CA ILE A 20 -8.89 -10.04 8.50
C ILE A 20 -10.31 -9.50 8.72
N LEU A 21 -10.97 -9.19 7.63
CA LEU A 21 -12.38 -8.84 7.54
C LEU A 21 -13.09 -9.91 6.71
N GLU A 22 -14.04 -10.64 7.31
CA GLU A 22 -14.85 -11.65 6.63
C GLU A 22 -16.27 -11.11 6.44
N LEU A 23 -16.66 -10.98 5.18
CA LEU A 23 -17.96 -10.49 4.74
C LEU A 23 -18.90 -11.65 4.38
N ASP A 24 -20.17 -11.31 4.23
CA ASP A 24 -21.22 -12.22 3.79
C ASP A 24 -20.86 -12.95 2.48
N GLY A 25 -21.36 -14.18 2.33
CA GLY A 25 -20.98 -15.06 1.20
C GLY A 25 -19.55 -15.63 1.27
N GLY A 26 -18.82 -15.45 2.39
CA GLY A 26 -17.50 -16.05 2.62
C GLY A 26 -16.34 -15.28 1.98
N VAL A 27 -16.53 -13.98 1.71
CA VAL A 27 -15.48 -13.11 1.13
C VAL A 27 -14.54 -12.65 2.24
N LYS A 28 -13.26 -13.02 2.17
CA LYS A 28 -12.24 -12.61 3.17
C LYS A 28 -11.26 -11.60 2.60
N ILE A 29 -11.18 -10.46 3.25
CA ILE A 29 -10.27 -9.36 2.94
C ILE A 29 -9.17 -9.35 4.00
N LEU A 30 -7.91 -9.48 3.57
CA LEU A 30 -6.77 -9.19 4.43
C LEU A 30 -6.42 -7.71 4.30
N ILE A 31 -6.23 -7.03 5.42
CA ILE A 31 -5.80 -5.63 5.48
C ILE A 31 -4.46 -5.57 6.21
N ASP A 32 -3.48 -5.02 5.51
CA ASP A 32 -2.06 -4.92 5.88
C ASP A 32 -1.30 -6.26 6.05
N LEU A 33 0.01 -6.16 5.86
CA LEU A 33 1.02 -7.22 5.98
C LEU A 33 2.19 -6.70 6.82
N GLY A 34 1.86 -6.08 7.95
CA GLY A 34 2.82 -5.53 8.88
C GLY A 34 3.72 -6.57 9.52
N TRP A 35 4.96 -6.20 9.77
CA TRP A 35 5.87 -6.98 10.62
C TRP A 35 6.54 -6.05 11.63
N ASP A 36 7.03 -6.62 12.71
CA ASP A 36 7.81 -5.88 13.70
C ASP A 36 9.31 -6.08 13.47
N GLU A 37 10.12 -5.25 14.14
CA GLU A 37 11.59 -5.30 14.18
C GLU A 37 12.18 -6.68 14.55
N SER A 38 11.34 -7.59 15.05
CA SER A 38 11.71 -8.92 15.50
C SER A 38 11.88 -9.93 14.35
N PHE A 39 11.18 -9.70 13.22
CA PHE A 39 11.09 -10.56 12.03
C PHE A 39 10.78 -12.04 12.37
N ASP A 40 9.90 -12.24 13.35
CA ASP A 40 9.50 -13.57 13.81
C ASP A 40 8.44 -14.20 12.89
N VAL A 41 8.70 -15.45 12.47
CA VAL A 41 7.82 -16.24 11.59
C VAL A 41 6.64 -16.82 12.35
N GLU A 42 6.75 -17.05 13.66
CA GLU A 42 5.64 -17.58 14.47
C GLU A 42 4.40 -16.67 14.40
N LYS A 43 4.65 -15.35 14.32
CA LYS A 43 3.63 -14.30 14.15
C LYS A 43 2.88 -14.37 12.82
N LEU A 44 3.42 -15.06 11.81
CA LEU A 44 2.82 -15.21 10.48
C LEU A 44 2.12 -16.58 10.28
N GLN A 45 2.19 -17.51 11.24
CA GLN A 45 1.59 -18.85 11.10
C GLN A 45 0.06 -18.81 10.98
N GLU A 46 -0.62 -17.89 11.68
CA GLU A 46 -2.08 -17.73 11.53
C GLU A 46 -2.46 -17.11 10.18
N LEU A 47 -1.60 -16.24 9.61
CA LEU A 47 -1.78 -15.72 8.26
C LEU A 47 -1.65 -16.84 7.22
N GLU A 48 -0.60 -17.67 7.32
CA GLU A 48 -0.33 -18.80 6.40
C GLU A 48 -1.55 -19.73 6.27
N LYS A 49 -2.20 -20.07 7.40
CA LYS A 49 -3.42 -20.90 7.44
C LYS A 49 -4.60 -20.28 6.69
N GLN A 50 -4.71 -18.96 6.65
CA GLN A 50 -5.84 -18.26 6.04
C GLN A 50 -5.65 -18.02 4.54
N VAL A 51 -4.41 -18.05 4.03
CA VAL A 51 -4.06 -17.79 2.61
C VAL A 51 -4.99 -18.47 1.59
N PRO A 52 -5.33 -19.78 1.71
CA PRO A 52 -6.21 -20.45 0.75
C PRO A 52 -7.67 -19.98 0.75
N THR A 53 -8.06 -19.12 1.70
CA THR A 53 -9.42 -18.58 1.83
C THR A 53 -9.51 -17.08 1.58
N LEU A 54 -8.38 -16.40 1.33
CA LEU A 54 -8.35 -14.96 1.09
C LEU A 54 -8.85 -14.61 -0.33
N SER A 55 -9.77 -13.66 -0.40
CA SER A 55 -10.32 -13.11 -1.64
C SER A 55 -9.45 -12.02 -2.24
N LEU A 56 -8.95 -11.10 -1.40
CA LEU A 56 -8.10 -9.97 -1.81
C LEU A 56 -7.29 -9.41 -0.62
N ILE A 57 -6.26 -8.63 -0.93
CA ILE A 57 -5.42 -7.93 0.06
C ILE A 57 -5.50 -6.42 -0.17
N LEU A 58 -5.67 -5.65 0.91
CA LEU A 58 -5.58 -4.18 0.92
C LEU A 58 -4.34 -3.74 1.71
N LEU A 59 -3.58 -2.78 1.19
CA LEU A 59 -2.42 -2.19 1.87
C LEU A 59 -2.67 -0.73 2.20
N THR A 60 -2.30 -0.28 3.40
CA THR A 60 -2.51 1.11 3.85
C THR A 60 -1.29 2.02 3.69
N HIS A 61 -0.11 1.59 4.16
CA HIS A 61 1.09 2.43 4.24
C HIS A 61 2.35 1.71 3.74
N ALA A 62 3.30 2.49 3.20
CA ALA A 62 4.65 2.02 2.87
C ALA A 62 5.59 2.16 4.07
N THR A 63 5.30 1.44 5.15
CA THR A 63 6.11 1.38 6.38
C THR A 63 6.22 -0.07 6.85
N THR A 64 7.22 -0.36 7.69
CA THR A 64 7.48 -1.71 8.20
C THR A 64 6.25 -2.31 8.90
N SER A 65 5.55 -1.48 9.66
CA SER A 65 4.32 -1.79 10.39
C SER A 65 3.12 -2.20 9.54
N HIS A 66 3.11 -1.98 8.22
CA HIS A 66 1.97 -2.35 7.35
C HIS A 66 2.34 -3.21 6.14
N LEU A 67 3.62 -3.37 5.82
CA LEU A 67 4.04 -3.97 4.54
C LEU A 67 5.22 -4.95 4.61
N ALA A 68 6.02 -4.96 5.69
CA ALA A 68 7.29 -5.69 5.72
C ALA A 68 7.18 -7.21 5.45
N ALA A 69 6.05 -7.85 5.79
CA ALA A 69 5.85 -9.28 5.55
C ALA A 69 5.50 -9.62 4.10
N PHE A 70 5.16 -8.65 3.24
CA PHE A 70 4.63 -8.91 1.89
C PHE A 70 5.58 -9.73 0.99
N ALA A 71 6.85 -9.35 0.90
CA ALA A 71 7.81 -10.08 0.06
C ALA A 71 8.20 -11.45 0.64
N HIS A 72 8.12 -11.62 1.97
CA HIS A 72 8.27 -12.92 2.62
C HIS A 72 7.12 -13.84 2.25
N CYS A 73 5.87 -13.37 2.41
CA CYS A 73 4.66 -14.11 2.05
C CYS A 73 4.65 -14.51 0.57
N CYS A 74 4.98 -13.58 -0.34
CA CYS A 74 5.08 -13.85 -1.78
C CYS A 74 6.09 -14.93 -2.17
N LYS A 75 7.16 -15.12 -1.38
CA LYS A 75 8.21 -16.10 -1.65
C LYS A 75 7.97 -17.44 -0.95
N ASN A 76 7.49 -17.40 0.29
CA ASN A 76 7.44 -18.56 1.18
C ASN A 76 6.04 -19.21 1.26
N PHE A 77 4.96 -18.43 1.14
CA PHE A 77 3.60 -18.96 1.25
C PHE A 77 3.05 -19.40 -0.12
N PRO A 78 2.66 -20.68 -0.29
CA PRO A 78 2.00 -21.16 -1.50
C PRO A 78 0.72 -20.35 -1.80
N LEU A 79 0.38 -20.24 -3.09
CA LEU A 79 -0.81 -19.53 -3.61
C LEU A 79 -0.87 -18.01 -3.36
N PHE A 80 -0.09 -17.46 -2.43
CA PHE A 80 -0.17 -16.04 -2.02
C PHE A 80 -0.06 -15.05 -3.19
N THR A 81 0.84 -15.31 -4.15
CA THR A 81 1.03 -14.51 -5.37
C THR A 81 -0.13 -14.55 -6.37
N ARG A 82 -1.16 -15.37 -6.13
CA ARG A 82 -2.40 -15.43 -6.92
C ARG A 82 -3.53 -14.58 -6.33
N ILE A 83 -3.38 -14.06 -5.12
CA ILE A 83 -4.37 -13.18 -4.49
C ILE A 83 -4.21 -11.77 -5.07
N PRO A 84 -5.29 -11.11 -5.53
CA PRO A 84 -5.21 -9.73 -5.99
C PRO A 84 -4.94 -8.76 -4.82
N VAL A 85 -4.00 -7.84 -5.01
CA VAL A 85 -3.53 -6.89 -3.99
C VAL A 85 -3.78 -5.47 -4.47
N TYR A 86 -4.32 -4.62 -3.59
CA TYR A 86 -4.69 -3.23 -3.90
C TYR A 86 -3.97 -2.25 -2.99
N ALA A 87 -3.41 -1.19 -3.58
CA ALA A 87 -2.72 -0.11 -2.89
C ALA A 87 -2.74 1.17 -3.73
N THR A 88 -2.38 2.31 -3.15
CA THR A 88 -2.10 3.53 -3.93
C THR A 88 -0.72 3.47 -4.59
N ARG A 89 -0.52 4.28 -5.64
CA ARG A 89 0.75 4.29 -6.38
C ARG A 89 1.98 4.59 -5.49
N PRO A 90 1.97 5.57 -4.57
CA PRO A 90 3.14 5.81 -3.72
C PRO A 90 3.41 4.66 -2.75
N VAL A 91 2.37 3.99 -2.22
CA VAL A 91 2.54 2.83 -1.32
C VAL A 91 3.25 1.68 -2.04
N ILE A 92 2.97 1.47 -3.33
CA ILE A 92 3.66 0.45 -4.16
C ILE A 92 5.12 0.84 -4.39
N ASP A 93 5.38 2.05 -4.90
CA ASP A 93 6.74 2.43 -5.32
C ASP A 93 7.70 2.66 -4.15
N LEU A 94 7.23 3.27 -3.05
CA LEU A 94 8.00 3.47 -1.81
C LEU A 94 8.07 2.18 -0.97
N GLY A 95 7.02 1.36 -1.01
CA GLY A 95 7.02 0.05 -0.37
C GLY A 95 8.08 -0.87 -0.96
N ARG A 96 8.30 -0.80 -2.29
CA ARG A 96 9.40 -1.51 -2.96
C ARG A 96 10.77 -1.03 -2.46
N THR A 97 11.02 0.28 -2.34
CA THR A 97 12.33 0.78 -1.88
C THR A 97 12.59 0.43 -0.42
N LEU A 98 11.58 0.57 0.45
CA LEU A 98 11.61 0.08 1.84
C LEU A 98 11.98 -1.40 1.91
N THR A 99 11.28 -2.25 1.15
CA THR A 99 11.50 -3.70 1.17
C THR A 99 12.90 -4.06 0.68
N GLN A 100 13.41 -3.38 -0.35
CA GLN A 100 14.78 -3.57 -0.84
C GLN A 100 15.83 -3.12 0.20
N ASP A 101 15.66 -1.96 0.83
CA ASP A 101 16.57 -1.48 1.89
C ASP A 101 16.58 -2.45 3.08
N LEU A 102 15.40 -2.93 3.52
CA LEU A 102 15.27 -3.91 4.59
C LEU A 102 16.05 -5.21 4.31
N TYR A 103 15.82 -5.84 3.15
CA TYR A 103 16.47 -7.12 2.80
C TYR A 103 17.97 -7.00 2.49
N ALA A 104 18.43 -5.82 2.08
CA ALA A 104 19.84 -5.50 1.90
C ALA A 104 20.54 -5.15 3.23
N SER A 105 19.81 -4.53 4.17
CA SER A 105 20.37 -4.01 5.42
C SER A 105 20.34 -4.99 6.60
N THR A 106 19.44 -5.98 6.63
CA THR A 106 19.44 -7.01 7.69
C THR A 106 19.22 -8.44 7.16
N PRO A 107 20.04 -9.42 7.60
CA PRO A 107 19.79 -10.81 7.29
C PRO A 107 18.62 -11.42 8.08
N LEU A 108 18.16 -10.76 9.15
CA LEU A 108 17.03 -11.23 9.97
C LEU A 108 15.72 -11.28 9.17
N ALA A 109 15.52 -10.34 8.24
CA ALA A 109 14.33 -10.32 7.37
C ALA A 109 14.21 -11.55 6.45
N ALA A 110 15.31 -12.28 6.21
CA ALA A 110 15.28 -13.57 5.51
C ALA A 110 14.61 -14.67 6.34
N THR A 111 14.63 -14.53 7.68
CA THR A 111 14.08 -15.43 8.70
C THR A 111 14.67 -16.83 8.77
N LYS A 112 14.42 -17.49 9.91
CA LYS A 112 14.93 -18.82 10.23
C LYS A 112 13.98 -19.91 9.71
N ILE A 113 14.54 -21.06 9.34
CA ILE A 113 13.76 -22.27 9.08
C ILE A 113 13.29 -22.86 10.43
N PRO A 114 12.00 -23.20 10.60
CA PRO A 114 11.52 -23.84 11.82
C PRO A 114 12.26 -25.14 12.15
N HIS A 115 12.76 -25.27 13.38
CA HIS A 115 13.51 -26.45 13.84
C HIS A 115 12.72 -27.77 13.67
N GLY A 116 11.39 -27.73 13.78
CA GLY A 116 10.54 -28.90 13.52
C GLY A 116 10.71 -29.46 12.11
N SER A 117 10.66 -28.61 11.08
CA SER A 117 10.85 -29.02 9.68
C SER A 117 12.28 -29.46 9.38
N LEU A 118 13.28 -28.92 10.07
CA LEU A 118 14.67 -29.38 9.96
C LEU A 118 14.85 -30.78 10.58
N ASN A 119 14.21 -31.05 11.71
CA ASN A 119 14.24 -32.37 12.35
C ASN A 119 13.64 -33.46 11.45
N GLU A 120 12.50 -33.19 10.79
CA GLU A 120 11.88 -34.12 9.83
C GLU A 120 12.83 -34.52 8.68
N ALA A 121 13.57 -33.55 8.12
CA ALA A 121 14.59 -33.84 7.12
C ALA A 121 15.79 -34.63 7.70
N ALA A 122 16.24 -34.23 8.90
CA ALA A 122 17.41 -34.79 9.55
C ALA A 122 17.24 -36.24 10.05
N TYR A 123 16.02 -36.76 10.21
CA TYR A 123 15.77 -38.19 10.53
C TYR A 123 16.41 -39.17 9.53
N SER A 124 16.79 -38.71 8.33
CA SER A 124 17.53 -39.49 7.34
C SER A 124 19.02 -39.71 7.68
N PHE A 125 19.56 -38.96 8.66
CA PHE A 125 20.95 -39.06 9.12
C PHE A 125 21.02 -39.36 10.62
N SER A 126 22.12 -39.99 11.05
CA SER A 126 22.30 -40.47 12.44
C SER A 126 22.70 -39.37 13.45
N GLN A 127 22.45 -38.10 13.14
CA GLN A 127 22.65 -36.97 14.05
C GLN A 127 21.42 -36.05 14.00
N GLN A 128 20.91 -35.69 15.17
CA GLN A 128 19.96 -34.60 15.30
C GLN A 128 20.70 -33.27 15.03
N PRO A 129 20.08 -32.29 14.35
CA PRO A 129 20.66 -30.96 14.27
C PRO A 129 20.79 -30.41 15.69
N THR A 130 21.93 -29.78 15.99
CA THR A 130 22.15 -29.11 17.27
C THR A 130 21.14 -27.97 17.41
N ALA A 131 20.66 -27.71 18.63
CA ALA A 131 19.65 -26.68 18.89
C ALA A 131 20.07 -25.26 18.43
N ASP A 132 21.37 -25.01 18.22
CA ASP A 132 21.95 -23.75 17.73
C ASP A 132 21.96 -23.60 16.19
N SER A 133 21.42 -24.54 15.40
CA SER A 133 21.50 -24.48 13.92
C SER A 133 20.47 -23.50 13.31
N ASP A 134 20.76 -22.19 13.40
CA ASP A 134 19.96 -21.09 12.84
C ASP A 134 20.09 -21.00 11.29
N PHE A 135 19.57 -21.98 10.56
CA PHE A 135 19.52 -21.93 9.09
C PHE A 135 18.52 -20.88 8.61
N LEU A 136 18.90 -20.06 7.63
CA LEU A 136 18.05 -19.02 7.05
C LEU A 136 17.26 -19.57 5.84
N LEU A 137 16.03 -19.07 5.67
CA LEU A 137 15.31 -19.19 4.40
C LEU A 137 15.99 -18.32 3.32
N GLN A 138 15.75 -18.64 2.05
CA GLN A 138 16.30 -17.89 0.95
C GLN A 138 15.61 -16.52 0.84
N ALA A 139 16.35 -15.44 1.13
CA ALA A 139 15.86 -14.08 0.96
C ALA A 139 15.33 -13.82 -0.47
N PRO A 140 14.28 -12.99 -0.64
CA PRO A 140 13.85 -12.52 -1.95
C PRO A 140 14.92 -11.65 -2.60
N SER A 141 15.17 -11.83 -3.89
CA SER A 141 16.11 -10.99 -4.65
C SER A 141 15.51 -9.62 -4.96
N PRO A 142 16.33 -8.58 -5.28
CA PRO A 142 15.80 -7.27 -5.69
C PRO A 142 14.89 -7.34 -6.93
N GLU A 143 15.14 -8.29 -7.83
CA GLU A 143 14.31 -8.60 -9.00
C GLU A 143 12.98 -9.26 -8.61
N GLU A 144 13.01 -10.24 -7.70
CA GLU A 144 11.80 -10.88 -7.17
C GLU A 144 10.92 -9.87 -6.43
N ILE A 145 11.50 -9.01 -5.58
CA ILE A 145 10.77 -7.91 -4.92
C ILE A 145 10.12 -7.01 -5.97
N THR A 146 10.87 -6.59 -7.01
CA THR A 146 10.33 -5.75 -8.08
C THR A 146 9.16 -6.44 -8.81
N ARG A 147 9.26 -7.76 -9.05
CA ARG A 147 8.18 -8.56 -9.62
C ARG A 147 6.96 -8.65 -8.69
N TYR A 148 7.14 -8.91 -7.40
CA TYR A 148 6.03 -8.99 -6.44
C TYR A 148 5.26 -7.67 -6.36
N PHE A 149 5.96 -6.54 -6.29
CA PHE A 149 5.33 -5.20 -6.30
C PHE A 149 4.64 -4.87 -7.63
N SER A 150 5.06 -5.47 -8.75
CA SER A 150 4.36 -5.32 -10.04
C SER A 150 3.02 -6.06 -10.14
N LEU A 151 2.73 -6.98 -9.20
CA LEU A 151 1.43 -7.67 -9.09
C LEU A 151 0.37 -6.81 -8.38
N ILE A 152 0.77 -5.74 -7.68
CA ILE A 152 -0.13 -4.88 -6.92
C ILE A 152 -0.87 -3.93 -7.87
N GLN A 153 -2.20 -3.94 -7.83
CA GLN A 153 -3.02 -3.05 -8.62
C GLN A 153 -3.10 -1.65 -7.96
N ALA A 154 -2.61 -0.65 -8.69
CA ALA A 154 -2.57 0.74 -8.23
C ALA A 154 -3.95 1.41 -8.34
N LEU A 155 -4.43 1.98 -7.23
CA LEU A 155 -5.64 2.80 -7.16
C LEU A 155 -5.30 4.29 -6.94
N LYS A 156 -6.27 5.17 -7.26
CA LYS A 156 -6.25 6.60 -6.92
C LYS A 156 -7.20 6.90 -5.76
N TYR A 157 -6.96 8.01 -5.05
CA TYR A 157 -7.87 8.46 -4.00
C TYR A 157 -9.26 8.81 -4.54
N SER A 158 -10.29 8.57 -3.73
CA SER A 158 -11.70 8.85 -4.00
C SER A 158 -12.25 8.21 -5.28
N GLN A 159 -11.57 7.18 -5.81
CA GLN A 159 -12.03 6.38 -6.94
C GLN A 159 -12.60 5.05 -6.42
N PRO A 160 -13.93 4.85 -6.50
CA PRO A 160 -14.54 3.54 -6.22
C PRO A 160 -14.07 2.51 -7.24
N HIS A 161 -13.69 1.33 -6.76
CA HIS A 161 -13.22 0.22 -7.57
C HIS A 161 -13.91 -1.07 -7.15
N GLU A 162 -14.40 -1.83 -8.12
CA GLU A 162 -14.85 -3.21 -7.94
C GLU A 162 -13.62 -4.13 -8.10
N PRO A 163 -13.16 -4.79 -7.03
CA PRO A 163 -11.97 -5.64 -7.09
C PRO A 163 -12.26 -6.98 -7.77
N LEU A 164 -11.20 -7.68 -8.14
CA LEU A 164 -11.28 -9.03 -8.73
C LEU A 164 -11.26 -10.09 -7.62
N PRO A 165 -11.99 -11.22 -7.77
CA PRO A 165 -11.85 -12.36 -6.86
C PRO A 165 -10.50 -13.06 -7.04
N SER A 166 -10.00 -13.71 -5.98
CA SER A 166 -8.92 -14.69 -6.12
C SER A 166 -9.43 -15.97 -6.80
N PRO A 167 -8.57 -16.79 -7.42
CA PRO A 167 -8.98 -18.01 -8.13
C PRO A 167 -9.65 -19.10 -7.27
N PHE A 168 -9.64 -18.92 -5.95
CA PHE A 168 -10.15 -19.88 -4.96
C PHE A 168 -11.17 -19.27 -3.99
N SER A 169 -11.50 -17.98 -4.14
CA SER A 169 -12.53 -17.31 -3.35
C SER A 169 -13.91 -17.29 -4.04
N PRO A 170 -15.01 -17.18 -3.29
CA PRO A 170 -16.34 -16.95 -3.85
C PRO A 170 -16.44 -15.62 -4.64
N PRO A 171 -17.46 -15.45 -5.49
CA PRO A 171 -17.74 -14.19 -6.18
C PRO A 171 -17.95 -13.03 -5.20
N LEU A 172 -17.47 -11.84 -5.56
CA LEU A 172 -17.44 -10.68 -4.65
C LEU A 172 -18.75 -9.87 -4.61
N ASN A 173 -19.80 -10.30 -5.31
CA ASN A 173 -21.18 -9.82 -5.18
C ASN A 173 -21.38 -8.29 -5.05
N GLY A 174 -20.66 -7.50 -5.87
CA GLY A 174 -20.78 -6.04 -5.87
C GLY A 174 -20.03 -5.33 -4.73
N LEU A 175 -19.00 -5.97 -4.16
CA LEU A 175 -18.02 -5.35 -3.27
C LEU A 175 -17.36 -4.14 -3.94
N MET A 176 -17.37 -3.00 -3.26
CA MET A 176 -16.71 -1.77 -3.71
C MET A 176 -15.67 -1.33 -2.69
N ILE A 177 -14.44 -1.08 -3.14
CA ILE A 177 -13.36 -0.50 -2.33
C ILE A 177 -13.03 0.91 -2.81
N THR A 178 -12.86 1.85 -1.88
CA THR A 178 -12.44 3.23 -2.16
C THR A 178 -11.34 3.64 -1.19
N ALA A 179 -10.22 4.14 -1.71
CA ALA A 179 -9.12 4.68 -0.90
C ALA A 179 -9.30 6.19 -0.67
N TYR A 180 -9.11 6.67 0.55
CA TYR A 180 -9.07 8.09 0.92
C TYR A 180 -7.72 8.45 1.56
N ASN A 181 -7.29 9.71 1.51
CA ASN A 181 -6.01 10.11 2.11
C ASN A 181 -6.03 9.98 3.65
N ALA A 182 -5.05 9.26 4.21
CA ALA A 182 -4.84 9.13 5.66
C ALA A 182 -3.93 10.24 6.26
N GLY A 183 -3.10 10.90 5.45
CA GLY A 183 -2.17 11.94 5.92
C GLY A 183 -0.99 11.48 6.79
N HIS A 184 -0.87 10.17 7.09
CA HIS A 184 0.26 9.59 7.83
C HIS A 184 1.48 9.25 6.94
N SER A 185 1.30 9.01 5.64
CA SER A 185 2.40 8.72 4.70
C SER A 185 2.03 9.18 3.29
N LEU A 186 3.02 9.30 2.39
CA LEU A 186 2.71 9.52 0.97
C LEU A 186 1.86 8.35 0.45
N GLY A 187 0.71 8.66 -0.16
CA GLY A 187 -0.25 7.65 -0.61
C GLY A 187 -0.98 6.87 0.51
N GLY A 188 -0.75 7.17 1.80
CA GLY A 188 -1.35 6.41 2.90
C GLY A 188 -2.88 6.42 2.86
N THR A 189 -3.53 5.26 3.04
CA THR A 189 -4.97 5.12 2.81
C THR A 189 -5.82 4.89 4.05
N ILE A 190 -6.98 5.55 4.07
CA ILE A 190 -8.18 5.10 4.78
C ILE A 190 -9.00 4.31 3.76
N TRP A 191 -9.34 3.06 4.08
CA TRP A 191 -10.16 2.23 3.19
C TRP A 191 -11.64 2.34 3.57
N HIS A 192 -12.46 2.67 2.58
CA HIS A 192 -13.91 2.52 2.64
C HIS A 192 -14.29 1.28 1.85
N ILE A 193 -14.90 0.31 2.53
CA ILE A 193 -15.29 -0.99 2.00
C ILE A 193 -16.81 -1.05 2.08
N GLN A 194 -17.47 -1.16 0.94
CA GLN A 194 -18.92 -1.22 0.83
C GLN A 194 -19.35 -2.56 0.23
N HIS A 195 -20.20 -3.31 0.93
CA HIS A 195 -20.72 -4.60 0.47
C HIS A 195 -22.23 -4.66 0.76
N GLY A 196 -23.05 -4.62 -0.30
CA GLY A 196 -24.50 -4.45 -0.18
C GLY A 196 -24.88 -3.18 0.59
N LEU A 197 -25.31 -3.34 1.84
CA LEU A 197 -25.70 -2.26 2.76
C LEU A 197 -24.69 -2.03 3.89
N GLU A 198 -23.66 -2.86 3.99
CA GLU A 198 -22.60 -2.71 4.98
C GLU A 198 -21.57 -1.69 4.45
N SER A 199 -21.34 -0.64 5.24
CA SER A 199 -20.36 0.42 4.96
C SER A 199 -19.33 0.42 6.07
N ILE A 200 -18.13 -0.09 5.78
CA ILE A 200 -17.05 -0.31 6.74
C ILE A 200 -15.93 0.67 6.40
N VAL A 201 -15.45 1.41 7.41
CA VAL A 201 -14.32 2.32 7.26
C VAL A 201 -13.16 1.81 8.10
N TYR A 202 -12.04 1.50 7.46
CA TYR A 202 -10.79 1.07 8.09
C TYR A 202 -9.79 2.22 8.06
N ALA A 203 -9.49 2.77 9.24
CA ALA A 203 -8.65 3.95 9.44
C ALA A 203 -7.74 3.76 10.65
N VAL A 204 -6.68 2.96 10.49
CA VAL A 204 -5.71 2.69 11.57
C VAL A 204 -4.81 3.91 11.79
N ASP A 205 -3.78 4.10 10.96
CA ASP A 205 -2.78 5.14 11.19
C ASP A 205 -3.04 6.36 10.27
N TRP A 206 -3.57 7.44 10.84
CA TRP A 206 -3.99 8.65 10.13
C TRP A 206 -3.73 9.92 10.94
N ASN A 207 -3.62 11.06 10.27
CA ASN A 207 -3.30 12.36 10.86
C ASN A 207 -4.18 13.47 10.30
N GLN A 208 -4.95 14.18 11.15
CA GLN A 208 -5.76 15.32 10.71
C GLN A 208 -4.92 16.59 10.44
N ALA A 209 -3.75 16.73 11.07
CA ALA A 209 -2.91 17.90 10.90
C ALA A 209 -2.22 17.88 9.53
N LYS A 210 -2.14 19.05 8.88
CA LYS A 210 -1.29 19.22 7.69
C LYS A 210 0.16 19.28 8.13
N GLU A 211 1.01 18.48 7.50
CA GLU A 211 2.46 18.48 7.75
C GLU A 211 3.15 19.43 6.75
N ASN A 212 4.47 19.32 6.52
CA ASN A 212 5.13 20.12 5.48
C ASN A 212 4.99 19.46 4.10
N VAL A 213 5.06 18.12 4.04
CA VAL A 213 4.91 17.32 2.82
C VAL A 213 3.51 16.73 2.67
N PHE A 214 2.89 16.32 3.77
CA PHE A 214 1.64 15.55 3.72
C PHE A 214 0.39 16.39 3.99
N ALA A 215 -0.59 16.27 3.10
CA ALA A 215 -1.94 16.77 3.34
C ALA A 215 -2.61 15.97 4.47
N GLY A 216 -3.37 16.65 5.33
CA GLY A 216 -4.12 16.00 6.40
C GLY A 216 -5.20 15.03 5.89
N ALA A 217 -5.62 14.12 6.78
CA ALA A 217 -6.59 13.07 6.52
C ALA A 217 -7.90 13.61 5.92
N ALA A 218 -8.42 12.89 4.93
CA ALA A 218 -9.63 13.23 4.17
C ALA A 218 -10.93 12.88 4.94
N TRP A 219 -11.01 13.20 6.22
CA TRP A 219 -12.24 13.05 7.00
C TRP A 219 -13.26 14.16 6.70
N LEU A 220 -12.80 15.40 6.58
CA LEU A 220 -13.64 16.58 6.43
C LEU A 220 -13.71 17.03 4.96
N GLY A 221 -14.92 17.26 4.46
CA GLY A 221 -15.16 17.59 3.06
C GLY A 221 -14.78 19.03 2.70
N GLY A 222 -14.36 19.24 1.46
CA GLY A 222 -14.10 20.57 0.88
C GLY A 222 -12.64 20.78 0.46
N ALA A 223 -12.45 21.35 -0.73
CA ALA A 223 -11.12 21.65 -1.27
C ALA A 223 -10.30 22.51 -0.30
N GLY A 224 -9.14 22.01 0.11
CA GLY A 224 -8.22 22.70 1.02
C GLY A 224 -8.43 22.48 2.53
N GLY A 225 -9.41 21.68 2.96
CA GLY A 225 -9.59 21.31 4.38
C GLY A 225 -10.33 22.35 5.23
N GLY A 226 -11.32 23.04 4.63
CA GLY A 226 -12.08 24.12 5.26
C GLY A 226 -13.55 23.82 5.60
N GLY A 227 -14.08 22.64 5.26
CA GLY A 227 -15.44 22.26 5.64
C GLY A 227 -15.49 21.67 7.05
N ALA A 228 -16.61 21.91 7.74
CA ALA A 228 -16.86 21.41 9.10
C ALA A 228 -17.60 20.06 9.12
N GLU A 229 -17.94 19.50 7.95
CA GLU A 229 -18.72 18.27 7.82
C GLU A 229 -17.85 17.12 7.31
N VAL A 230 -18.11 15.91 7.83
CA VAL A 230 -17.46 14.68 7.37
C VAL A 230 -17.90 14.37 5.94
N ILE A 231 -16.97 13.87 5.11
CA ILE A 231 -17.26 13.41 3.74
C ILE A 231 -18.46 12.45 3.76
N GLU A 232 -19.42 12.64 2.86
CA GLU A 232 -20.72 11.94 2.87
C GLU A 232 -20.56 10.41 2.88
N GLN A 233 -19.62 9.89 2.09
CA GLN A 233 -19.29 8.47 1.98
C GLN A 233 -18.71 7.88 3.28
N LEU A 234 -18.03 8.69 4.10
CA LEU A 234 -17.40 8.28 5.36
C LEU A 234 -18.29 8.55 6.58
N ARG A 235 -19.48 9.11 6.39
CA ARG A 235 -20.38 9.52 7.46
C ARG A 235 -21.34 8.38 7.83
N LYS A 236 -21.55 8.16 9.13
CA LYS A 236 -22.40 7.11 9.70
C LYS A 236 -22.15 5.70 9.15
N PRO A 237 -20.88 5.23 9.10
CA PRO A 237 -20.59 3.87 8.65
C PRO A 237 -21.23 2.83 9.60
N THR A 238 -21.47 1.64 9.08
CA THR A 238 -21.89 0.46 9.84
C THR A 238 -20.86 0.13 10.91
N ALA A 239 -19.57 0.16 10.54
CA ALA A 239 -18.48 0.11 11.51
C ALA A 239 -17.30 1.01 11.11
N LEU A 240 -16.65 1.58 12.12
CA LEU A 240 -15.35 2.24 12.02
C LEU A 240 -14.31 1.39 12.75
N VAL A 241 -13.29 0.92 12.04
CA VAL A 241 -12.08 0.33 12.62
C VAL A 241 -11.04 1.45 12.76
N CYS A 242 -10.60 1.74 13.98
CA CYS A 242 -9.65 2.82 14.27
C CYS A 242 -8.50 2.35 15.15
N SER A 243 -7.30 2.89 14.95
CA SER A 243 -6.18 2.71 15.87
C SER A 243 -6.47 3.40 17.21
N SER A 244 -5.99 2.83 18.31
CA SER A 244 -5.91 3.47 19.62
C SER A 244 -4.54 4.10 19.89
N ARG A 245 -3.55 3.89 19.01
CA ARG A 245 -2.19 4.44 19.14
C ARG A 245 -2.26 5.96 19.24
N GLY A 246 -1.76 6.53 20.33
CA GLY A 246 -1.81 7.98 20.55
C GLY A 246 -3.09 8.51 21.20
N ALA A 247 -3.99 7.65 21.68
CA ALA A 247 -5.14 8.04 22.51
C ALA A 247 -4.79 8.84 23.77
N GLU A 248 -3.53 8.74 24.24
CA GLU A 248 -2.98 9.52 25.36
C GLU A 248 -2.06 10.67 24.91
N LYS A 249 -1.70 10.76 23.62
CA LYS A 249 -0.85 11.85 23.11
C LYS A 249 -1.59 13.19 23.27
N VAL A 250 -0.93 14.14 23.92
CA VAL A 250 -1.42 15.51 24.13
C VAL A 250 -0.86 16.42 23.04
N ALA A 251 -1.75 17.16 22.35
CA ALA A 251 -1.38 18.16 21.36
C ALA A 251 -0.29 19.12 21.88
N GLN A 252 0.84 19.23 21.18
CA GLN A 252 1.89 20.17 21.57
C GLN A 252 1.39 21.62 21.47
N ALA A 253 1.50 22.37 22.57
CA ALA A 253 1.10 23.78 22.63
C ALA A 253 2.01 24.65 21.75
N GLY A 254 1.52 24.96 20.54
CA GLY A 254 2.23 25.64 19.45
C GLY A 254 2.10 24.93 18.09
N GLY A 255 1.63 23.68 18.06
CA GLY A 255 1.41 22.90 16.84
C GLY A 255 2.68 22.64 16.02
N ARG A 256 2.50 22.36 14.72
CA ARG A 256 3.57 21.97 13.78
C ARG A 256 4.77 22.91 13.82
N ALA A 257 4.55 24.22 13.72
CA ALA A 257 5.63 25.20 13.65
C ALA A 257 6.57 25.18 14.86
N LYS A 258 6.04 24.94 16.07
CA LYS A 258 6.87 24.82 17.28
C LYS A 258 7.59 23.48 17.37
N ARG A 259 6.98 22.40 16.86
CA ARG A 259 7.63 21.09 16.70
C ARG A 259 8.83 21.20 15.75
N ASP A 260 8.62 21.83 14.61
CA ASP A 260 9.64 22.11 13.58
C ASP A 260 10.79 22.96 14.17
N GLU A 261 10.47 24.06 14.87
CA GLU A 261 11.43 24.94 15.56
C GLU A 261 12.26 24.17 16.60
N GLN A 262 11.62 23.36 17.45
CA GLN A 262 12.29 22.58 18.49
C GLN A 262 13.33 21.61 17.93
N LEU A 263 13.03 20.92 16.82
CA LEU A 263 13.98 20.02 16.17
C LEU A 263 15.20 20.79 15.65
N VAL A 264 14.96 21.88 14.91
CA VAL A 264 16.02 22.71 14.33
C VAL A 264 16.90 23.33 15.42
N ASP A 265 16.31 23.77 16.54
CA ASP A 265 17.04 24.32 17.68
C ASP A 265 17.90 23.28 18.41
N MET A 266 17.41 22.04 18.58
CA MET A 266 18.21 20.94 19.12
C MET A 266 19.42 20.64 18.21
N ILE A 267 19.21 20.61 16.90
CA ILE A 267 20.26 20.40 15.90
C ILE A 267 21.29 21.55 15.94
N LYS A 268 20.86 22.81 15.87
CA LYS A 268 21.74 23.99 15.99
C LYS A 268 22.57 23.94 17.26
N THR A 269 21.97 23.51 18.36
CA THR A 269 22.66 23.40 19.66
C THR A 269 23.71 22.28 19.65
N CYS A 270 23.44 21.12 19.05
CA CYS A 270 24.44 20.06 18.86
C CYS A 270 25.62 20.51 17.97
N VAL A 271 25.30 21.13 16.82
CA VAL A 271 26.28 21.65 15.86
C VAL A 271 27.21 22.69 16.50
N ARG A 272 26.67 23.60 17.32
CA ARG A 272 27.47 24.61 18.05
C ARG A 272 28.51 23.99 19.02
N ARG A 273 28.33 22.74 19.46
CA ARG A 273 29.31 22.01 20.28
C ARG A 273 30.35 21.22 19.44
N GLY A 274 30.27 21.28 18.11
CA GLY A 274 31.09 20.44 17.21
C GLY A 274 30.77 18.95 17.32
N GLY A 275 29.53 18.61 17.69
CA GLY A 275 29.02 17.24 17.77
C GLY A 275 28.23 16.84 16.53
N THR A 276 27.96 15.54 16.40
CA THR A 276 27.07 14.98 15.36
C THR A 276 25.67 14.71 15.93
N ALA A 277 24.64 15.18 15.23
CA ALA A 277 23.26 14.83 15.49
C ALA A 277 22.84 13.64 14.61
N LEU A 278 22.50 12.51 15.22
CA LEU A 278 21.89 11.34 14.57
C LEU A 278 20.38 11.40 14.76
N ILE A 279 19.63 11.24 13.67
CA ILE A 279 18.17 11.17 13.68
C ILE A 279 17.76 9.85 13.01
N PRO A 280 17.36 8.84 13.79
CA PRO A 280 16.77 7.62 13.25
C PRO A 280 15.45 7.96 12.55
N VAL A 281 15.29 7.46 11.33
CA VAL A 281 14.10 7.64 10.48
C VAL A 281 13.84 6.36 9.71
N ASP A 282 12.64 6.17 9.21
CA ASP A 282 12.32 5.12 8.25
C ASP A 282 12.97 5.39 6.86
N SER A 283 12.83 4.47 5.89
CA SER A 283 13.42 4.63 4.55
C SER A 283 12.44 5.06 3.43
N SER A 284 11.18 5.32 3.77
CA SER A 284 10.09 5.49 2.77
C SER A 284 9.07 6.60 3.05
N ALA A 285 8.65 6.85 4.29
CA ALA A 285 7.56 7.77 4.62
C ALA A 285 8.00 9.00 5.44
N ARG A 286 8.31 8.85 6.74
CA ARG A 286 8.58 9.99 7.65
C ARG A 286 9.88 10.72 7.30
N VAL A 287 10.84 10.01 6.72
CA VAL A 287 12.07 10.57 6.14
C VAL A 287 11.82 11.68 5.13
N LEU A 288 10.73 11.62 4.34
CA LEU A 288 10.42 12.66 3.35
C LEU A 288 10.07 14.00 4.02
N GLU A 289 9.28 13.97 5.11
CA GLU A 289 8.92 15.14 5.91
C GLU A 289 10.16 15.78 6.56
N ILE A 290 10.99 14.96 7.20
CA ILE A 290 12.17 15.44 7.93
C ILE A 290 13.25 15.94 6.96
N ALA A 291 13.50 15.23 5.85
CA ALA A 291 14.45 15.66 4.82
C ALA A 291 14.06 17.00 4.18
N TYR A 292 12.77 17.15 3.83
CA TYR A 292 12.24 18.40 3.28
C TYR A 292 12.33 19.56 4.30
N LEU A 293 11.95 19.32 5.56
CA LEU A 293 12.07 20.30 6.64
C LEU A 293 13.53 20.76 6.86
N LEU A 294 14.49 19.83 6.93
CA LEU A 294 15.88 20.19 7.17
C LEU A 294 16.52 20.88 5.96
N GLU A 295 16.25 20.46 4.72
CA GLU A 295 16.69 21.22 3.53
C GLU A 295 16.14 22.66 3.56
N HIS A 296 14.86 22.86 3.90
CA HIS A 296 14.28 24.19 3.98
C HIS A 296 14.91 25.02 5.11
N ALA A 297 15.16 24.41 6.27
CA ALA A 297 15.86 25.05 7.39
C ALA A 297 17.30 25.47 7.02
N TRP A 298 18.04 24.66 6.25
CA TRP A 298 19.37 25.02 5.75
C TRP A 298 19.31 26.14 4.70
N ARG A 299 18.32 26.13 3.80
CA ARG A 299 18.08 27.23 2.84
C ARG A 299 17.93 28.56 3.58
N VAL A 300 16.97 28.64 4.51
CA VAL A 300 16.66 29.86 5.29
C VAL A 300 17.83 30.30 6.18
N ASP A 301 18.49 29.38 6.88
CA ASP A 301 19.64 29.73 7.74
C ASP A 301 20.83 30.21 6.90
N SER A 302 21.05 29.68 5.69
CA SER A 302 22.18 30.06 4.83
C SER A 302 22.09 31.46 4.22
N GLU A 303 20.88 32.04 4.17
CA GLU A 303 20.64 33.43 3.77
C GLU A 303 20.90 34.43 4.92
N SER A 304 21.02 33.93 6.15
CA SER A 304 21.25 34.75 7.34
C SER A 304 22.75 34.88 7.67
N ASP A 305 23.21 36.11 7.97
CA ASP A 305 24.62 36.40 8.29
C ASP A 305 25.15 35.70 9.57
N SER A 306 24.27 35.15 10.40
CA SER A 306 24.60 34.44 11.66
C SER A 306 24.41 32.91 11.57
N SER A 307 24.57 32.35 10.37
CA SER A 307 24.30 30.93 10.11
C SER A 307 25.22 29.97 10.87
N SER A 308 24.64 29.21 11.79
CA SER A 308 25.30 28.06 12.42
C SER A 308 25.17 26.77 11.60
N LEU A 309 24.20 26.69 10.67
CA LEU A 309 23.97 25.50 9.86
C LEU A 309 24.82 25.48 8.57
N LYS A 310 25.24 26.64 8.05
CA LYS A 310 26.12 26.75 6.87
C LYS A 310 27.50 26.11 7.06
N SER A 311 28.00 26.04 8.29
CA SER A 311 29.22 25.32 8.66
C SER A 311 28.99 23.84 8.96
N ALA A 312 27.76 23.34 8.85
CA ALA A 312 27.40 21.97 9.18
C ALA A 312 27.01 21.16 7.94
N LYS A 313 27.55 19.95 7.83
CA LYS A 313 27.23 19.02 6.74
C LYS A 313 25.98 18.20 7.10
N LEU A 314 25.01 18.19 6.20
CA LEU A 314 23.73 17.50 6.35
C LEU A 314 23.72 16.27 5.43
N TYR A 315 23.45 15.10 6.00
CA TYR A 315 23.50 13.81 5.34
C TYR A 315 22.19 13.02 5.52
N LEU A 316 21.87 12.21 4.52
CA LEU A 316 20.79 11.23 4.54
C LEU A 316 21.36 9.87 4.12
N ALA A 317 21.31 8.91 5.05
CA ALA A 317 21.94 7.61 4.96
C ALA A 317 20.90 6.47 4.87
N GLY A 318 20.98 5.64 3.84
CA GLY A 318 20.17 4.44 3.63
C GLY A 318 20.45 3.83 2.27
N ARG A 319 20.33 2.51 2.07
CA ARG A 319 20.88 1.84 0.86
C ARG A 319 20.19 2.25 -0.45
N ASN A 320 18.89 2.60 -0.42
CA ASN A 320 18.08 2.85 -1.62
C ASN A 320 17.47 4.27 -1.68
N MET A 321 18.05 5.23 -0.97
CA MET A 321 17.41 6.52 -0.71
C MET A 321 17.34 7.46 -1.92
N SER A 322 18.29 7.37 -2.86
CA SER A 322 18.26 8.02 -4.17
C SER A 322 17.00 7.63 -4.96
N SER A 323 16.60 6.36 -4.87
CA SER A 323 15.38 5.85 -5.48
C SER A 323 14.13 6.36 -4.76
N THR A 324 14.12 6.38 -3.42
CA THR A 324 13.03 6.99 -2.62
C THR A 324 12.80 8.46 -3.02
N LEU A 325 13.85 9.29 -3.12
CA LEU A 325 13.73 10.69 -3.55
C LEU A 325 13.35 10.85 -5.03
N ARG A 326 13.78 9.93 -5.90
CA ARG A 326 13.34 9.90 -7.31
C ARG A 326 11.83 9.63 -7.41
N TYR A 327 11.28 8.71 -6.63
CA TYR A 327 9.84 8.45 -6.59
C TYR A 327 9.05 9.60 -5.96
N ALA A 328 9.56 10.22 -4.89
CA ALA A 328 8.94 11.42 -4.30
C ALA A 328 8.80 12.56 -5.33
N ARG A 329 9.86 12.84 -6.11
CA ARG A 329 9.86 13.84 -7.19
C ARG A 329 8.86 13.55 -8.32
N SER A 330 8.54 12.29 -8.60
CA SER A 330 7.56 11.94 -9.65
C SER A 330 6.10 11.91 -9.16
N MET A 331 5.86 12.06 -7.85
CA MET A 331 4.54 11.89 -7.21
C MET A 331 4.08 13.12 -6.43
N LEU A 332 4.49 14.32 -6.86
CA LEU A 332 4.09 15.59 -6.23
C LEU A 332 2.55 15.77 -6.18
N GLU A 333 1.80 15.15 -7.11
CA GLU A 333 0.32 15.12 -7.10
C GLU A 333 -0.31 14.48 -5.85
N TRP A 334 0.48 13.76 -5.03
CA TRP A 334 0.05 13.09 -3.80
C TRP A 334 0.43 13.86 -2.52
N MET A 335 1.09 15.02 -2.64
CA MET A 335 1.58 15.85 -1.53
C MET A 335 0.61 16.98 -1.19
N ASP A 336 0.91 17.75 -0.14
CA ASP A 336 0.12 18.94 0.21
C ASP A 336 0.14 20.01 -0.90
N ASP A 337 -0.99 20.72 -1.06
CA ASP A 337 -1.19 21.79 -2.05
C ASP A 337 -0.05 22.82 -2.08
N ASN A 338 0.63 23.06 -0.96
CA ASN A 338 1.74 24.01 -0.90
C ASN A 338 2.96 23.57 -1.73
N ILE A 339 3.31 22.27 -1.71
CA ILE A 339 4.41 21.73 -2.51
C ILE A 339 4.03 21.71 -4.00
N VAL A 340 2.78 21.38 -4.32
CA VAL A 340 2.26 21.46 -5.70
C VAL A 340 2.38 22.88 -6.24
N ARG A 341 2.01 23.90 -5.45
CA ARG A 341 2.15 25.31 -5.82
C ARG A 341 3.60 25.78 -5.94
N GLU A 342 4.49 25.32 -5.06
CA GLU A 342 5.93 25.59 -5.17
C GLU A 342 6.45 25.07 -6.52
N PHE A 343 6.15 23.82 -6.85
CA PHE A 343 6.51 23.21 -8.14
C PHE A 343 5.92 23.97 -9.34
N GLU A 344 4.63 24.31 -9.31
CA GLU A 344 3.97 25.09 -10.36
C GLU A 344 4.65 26.46 -10.54
N SER A 345 5.01 27.16 -9.46
CA SER A 345 5.70 28.44 -9.54
C SER A 345 7.10 28.36 -10.15
N VAL A 346 7.86 27.31 -9.84
CA VAL A 346 9.20 27.05 -10.42
C VAL A 346 9.06 26.71 -11.92
N ALA A 347 8.09 25.87 -12.28
CA ALA A 347 7.82 25.49 -13.67
C ALA A 347 7.38 26.68 -14.54
N ASP A 348 6.50 27.55 -14.02
CA ASP A 348 6.08 28.77 -14.70
C ASP A 348 7.21 29.81 -14.81
N GLY A 349 8.09 29.88 -13.79
CA GLY A 349 9.31 30.68 -13.82
C GLY A 349 10.25 30.25 -14.96
N GLN A 350 10.52 28.95 -15.09
CA GLN A 350 11.33 28.40 -16.18
C GLN A 350 10.72 28.67 -17.56
N ARG A 351 9.39 28.55 -17.71
CA ARG A 351 8.70 28.83 -18.99
C ARG A 351 8.76 30.31 -19.40
N ARG A 352 8.82 31.23 -18.44
CA ARG A 352 8.92 32.69 -18.69
C ARG A 352 10.36 33.18 -18.89
N ALA A 353 11.37 32.39 -18.50
CA ALA A 353 12.79 32.77 -18.52
C ALA A 353 13.44 32.92 -19.91
N ASN A 354 12.70 32.72 -21.01
CA ASN A 354 13.18 32.97 -22.38
C ASN A 354 13.35 34.48 -22.74
N GLY A 355 13.24 35.39 -21.76
CA GLY A 355 13.46 36.83 -21.93
C GLY A 355 14.09 37.49 -20.71
N THR A 356 15.43 37.59 -20.69
CA THR A 356 16.26 38.44 -19.80
C THR A 356 16.21 38.20 -18.28
N GLU A 357 17.39 37.96 -17.69
CA GLU A 357 17.71 37.86 -16.25
C GLU A 357 17.11 36.67 -15.47
N ALA A 358 17.76 35.50 -15.60
CA ALA A 358 17.53 34.34 -14.74
C ALA A 358 17.97 34.62 -13.29
N LYS A 359 17.01 34.79 -12.37
CA LYS A 359 17.25 34.96 -10.93
C LYS A 359 16.28 34.21 -10.00
N SER A 360 15.45 33.31 -10.52
CA SER A 360 14.70 32.35 -9.70
C SER A 360 15.67 31.29 -9.15
N LYS A 361 16.15 31.52 -7.93
CA LYS A 361 17.12 30.65 -7.22
C LYS A 361 16.46 29.48 -6.48
N GLU A 362 15.19 29.23 -6.74
CA GLU A 362 14.38 28.18 -6.12
C GLU A 362 14.58 26.87 -6.88
N GLY A 363 15.01 25.84 -6.16
CA GLY A 363 15.14 24.48 -6.70
C GLY A 363 13.81 23.75 -6.63
N VAL A 364 13.63 22.76 -7.50
CA VAL A 364 12.43 21.90 -7.53
C VAL A 364 12.23 21.23 -6.15
N PRO A 365 10.98 21.00 -5.67
CA PRO A 365 10.76 20.22 -4.46
C PRO A 365 11.43 18.83 -4.54
N PHE A 366 12.05 18.40 -3.44
CA PHE A 366 12.88 17.18 -3.37
C PHE A 366 14.14 17.18 -4.27
N ASP A 367 14.50 18.32 -4.88
CA ASP A 367 15.84 18.58 -5.40
C ASP A 367 16.65 19.31 -4.32
N PHE A 368 17.41 18.53 -3.55
CA PHE A 368 18.08 18.99 -2.34
C PHE A 368 19.52 19.43 -2.60
N ARG A 369 19.90 20.61 -2.09
CA ARG A 369 21.20 21.23 -2.32
C ARG A 369 22.15 21.07 -1.14
N TYR A 370 21.61 20.92 0.07
CA TYR A 370 22.40 20.79 1.31
C TYR A 370 22.39 19.36 1.84
N LEU A 371 21.30 18.61 1.62
CA LEU A 371 21.21 17.19 1.99
C LEU A 371 22.03 16.31 1.03
N LYS A 372 23.08 15.67 1.54
CA LYS A 372 23.93 14.73 0.78
C LYS A 372 23.52 13.28 1.03
N LEU A 373 23.45 12.48 -0.03
CA LEU A 373 23.09 11.06 0.08
C LEU A 373 24.30 10.19 0.45
N VAL A 374 24.06 9.17 1.28
CA VAL A 374 25.05 8.20 1.74
C VAL A 374 24.46 6.79 1.64
N GLU A 375 24.73 6.10 0.55
CA GLU A 375 24.09 4.80 0.25
C GLU A 375 25.02 3.61 0.52
N ARG A 376 26.32 3.86 0.73
CA ARG A 376 27.37 2.82 0.79
C ARG A 376 27.96 2.70 2.19
N ARG A 377 28.14 1.45 2.66
CA ARG A 377 28.79 1.15 3.96
C ARG A 377 30.18 1.80 4.10
N ALA A 378 30.99 1.76 3.05
CA ALA A 378 32.31 2.37 3.05
C ALA A 378 32.28 3.91 3.26
N GLN A 379 31.21 4.58 2.84
CA GLN A 379 31.01 6.01 3.12
C GLN A 379 30.67 6.25 4.59
N ILE A 380 29.89 5.37 5.23
CA ILE A 380 29.63 5.39 6.68
C ILE A 380 30.94 5.19 7.46
N GLU A 381 31.78 4.24 7.06
CA GLU A 381 33.09 4.00 7.68
C GLU A 381 34.06 5.18 7.47
N LYS A 382 34.04 5.85 6.31
CA LYS A 382 34.78 7.11 6.09
C LYS A 382 34.25 8.25 6.95
N LEU A 383 32.92 8.37 7.10
CA LEU A 383 32.31 9.34 8.01
C LEU A 383 32.78 9.09 9.45
N LEU A 384 32.72 7.83 9.93
CA LEU A 384 33.09 7.39 11.28
C LEU A 384 34.60 7.46 11.59
N SER A 385 35.47 7.23 10.62
CA SER A 385 36.93 7.41 10.79
C SER A 385 37.33 8.89 10.79
N GLY A 386 36.63 9.72 10.02
CA GLY A 386 36.78 11.18 10.00
C GLY A 386 36.40 11.92 11.29
N PHE A 387 36.19 11.22 12.41
CA PHE A 387 36.03 11.79 13.76
C PHE A 387 37.36 11.95 14.52
N GLY A 388 38.45 11.34 14.04
CA GLY A 388 39.71 11.21 14.81
C GLY A 388 40.61 12.45 14.90
N ASP A 389 40.96 13.08 13.76
CA ASP A 389 42.25 13.80 13.66
C ASP A 389 42.20 15.32 13.41
N ASN A 390 41.04 15.96 13.21
CA ASN A 390 40.99 17.39 12.88
C ASN A 390 40.39 18.27 14.00
N VAL A 391 41.19 19.24 14.45
CA VAL A 391 40.90 20.23 15.51
C VAL A 391 39.78 21.23 15.10
N GLN A 392 39.29 21.15 13.86
CA GLN A 392 38.10 21.84 13.36
C GLN A 392 37.04 20.81 12.96
N ALA A 393 36.41 20.18 13.96
CA ALA A 393 35.27 19.29 13.72
C ALA A 393 34.03 20.12 13.34
N GLU A 394 33.81 20.29 12.03
CA GLU A 394 32.54 20.77 11.48
C GLU A 394 31.39 19.89 12.01
N GLY A 395 30.36 20.52 12.58
CA GLY A 395 29.18 19.79 13.07
C GLY A 395 28.50 19.02 11.94
N ARG A 396 27.97 17.83 12.24
CA ARG A 396 27.33 16.98 11.24
C ARG A 396 25.92 16.62 11.68
N VAL A 397 25.04 16.41 10.72
CA VAL A 397 23.64 16.02 10.95
C VAL A 397 23.34 14.89 9.99
N ILE A 398 22.90 13.75 10.52
CA ILE A 398 22.72 12.52 9.76
C ILE A 398 21.32 11.97 10.04
N LEU A 399 20.47 12.00 9.02
CA LEU A 399 19.26 11.18 8.95
C LEU A 399 19.68 9.77 8.56
N ALA A 400 19.22 8.72 9.24
CA ALA A 400 19.64 7.34 8.91
C ALA A 400 18.50 6.32 9.08
N SER A 401 18.36 5.41 8.11
CA SER A 401 17.50 4.22 8.27
C SER A 401 18.16 3.17 9.17
N ASP A 402 17.46 2.48 10.07
CA ASP A 402 16.03 2.54 10.41
C ASP A 402 15.73 3.31 11.72
N ASP A 403 14.45 3.62 11.98
CA ASP A 403 13.99 4.32 13.19
C ASP A 403 14.14 3.48 14.48
N THR A 404 14.00 2.15 14.38
CA THR A 404 14.19 1.18 15.47
C THR A 404 15.62 1.05 15.98
N LEU A 405 16.61 1.54 15.20
CA LEU A 405 18.05 1.31 15.38
C LEU A 405 18.48 -0.18 15.33
N GLU A 406 17.59 -1.10 14.95
CA GLU A 406 17.90 -2.54 14.84
C GLU A 406 18.46 -2.99 13.49
N TRP A 407 18.35 -2.16 12.47
CA TRP A 407 18.90 -2.43 11.14
C TRP A 407 19.20 -1.12 10.40
N GLY A 408 19.83 -1.23 9.23
CA GLY A 408 20.25 -0.09 8.43
C GLY A 408 21.48 0.64 8.99
N PHE A 409 21.83 1.77 8.40
CA PHE A 409 23.01 2.55 8.79
C PHE A 409 22.86 3.29 10.12
N SER A 410 21.65 3.48 10.65
CA SER A 410 21.43 4.06 11.97
C SER A 410 22.10 3.21 13.06
N LYS A 411 22.05 1.87 12.90
CA LYS A 411 22.73 0.87 13.74
C LYS A 411 24.26 0.95 13.65
N ASP A 412 24.81 1.09 12.45
CA ASP A 412 26.26 1.24 12.27
C ASP A 412 26.77 2.59 12.83
N LEU A 413 25.99 3.65 12.66
CA LEU A 413 26.30 4.99 13.17
C LEU A 413 26.24 5.07 14.69
N ILE A 414 25.21 4.52 15.36
CA ILE A 414 25.09 4.60 16.83
C ILE A 414 26.28 3.94 17.54
N ARG A 415 26.80 2.82 17.02
CA ARG A 415 28.02 2.15 17.52
C ARG A 415 29.23 3.09 17.56
N GLY A 416 29.44 3.88 16.51
CA GLY A 416 30.54 4.83 16.42
C GLY A 416 30.30 6.11 17.23
N LEU A 417 29.07 6.63 17.21
CA LEU A 417 28.70 7.92 17.81
C LEU A 417 28.48 7.86 19.34
N ALA A 418 28.11 6.71 19.89
CA ALA A 418 27.76 6.52 21.30
C ALA A 418 28.79 7.06 22.31
N LYS A 419 30.09 6.96 21.98
CA LYS A 419 31.19 7.21 22.92
C LYS A 419 31.48 8.70 23.17
N ASP A 420 31.06 9.61 22.29
CA ASP A 420 31.34 11.05 22.40
C ASP A 420 30.14 11.81 22.97
N SER A 421 30.35 12.53 24.09
CA SER A 421 29.33 13.31 24.80
C SER A 421 28.88 14.60 24.12
N ARG A 422 29.55 15.00 23.03
CA ARG A 422 29.12 16.11 22.16
C ARG A 422 27.96 15.70 21.25
N ASN A 423 27.86 14.42 20.91
CA ASN A 423 26.86 13.89 19.99
C ASN A 423 25.45 13.89 20.61
N LEU A 424 24.45 13.87 19.73
CA LEU A 424 23.03 13.87 20.08
C LEU A 424 22.30 12.83 19.24
N VAL A 425 21.46 12.00 19.86
CA VAL A 425 20.43 11.21 19.18
C VAL A 425 19.09 11.90 19.40
N ILE A 426 18.34 12.13 18.32
CA ILE A 426 16.97 12.67 18.39
C ILE A 426 16.01 11.59 17.91
N LEU A 427 15.24 11.01 18.83
CA LEU A 427 14.16 10.08 18.51
C LEU A 427 12.95 10.84 17.93
N THR A 428 12.32 10.25 16.93
CA THR A 428 11.27 10.89 16.10
C THR A 428 9.88 10.28 16.29
N ASP A 429 9.78 9.06 16.84
CA ASP A 429 8.54 8.45 17.32
C ASP A 429 8.77 7.76 18.69
N LYS A 430 7.70 7.34 19.35
CA LYS A 430 7.69 6.44 20.51
C LYS A 430 7.96 5.02 20.00
N PRO A 431 9.16 4.45 20.19
CA PRO A 431 9.48 3.12 19.68
C PRO A 431 8.61 2.04 20.31
N ALA A 432 8.24 1.07 19.47
CA ALA A 432 7.50 -0.13 19.86
C ALA A 432 8.27 -0.98 20.88
N LYS A 433 7.59 -1.94 21.49
CA LYS A 433 8.21 -2.96 22.34
C LYS A 433 7.83 -4.35 21.84
N SER A 434 8.49 -4.77 20.75
CA SER A 434 8.22 -6.04 20.06
C SER A 434 8.49 -7.29 20.91
N ARG A 435 9.51 -7.23 21.76
CA ARG A 435 9.97 -8.30 22.66
C ARG A 435 10.08 -7.78 24.09
N ALA A 436 9.48 -8.49 25.04
CA ALA A 436 9.51 -8.12 26.45
C ALA A 436 10.90 -8.26 27.09
N GLU A 437 11.68 -9.26 26.64
CA GLU A 437 12.98 -9.62 27.23
C GLU A 437 14.19 -8.93 26.57
N GLN A 438 14.04 -8.49 25.32
CA GLN A 438 15.10 -7.83 24.53
C GLN A 438 14.48 -6.65 23.76
N PRO A 439 14.33 -5.47 24.40
CA PRO A 439 13.84 -4.28 23.71
C PRO A 439 14.85 -3.82 22.65
N SER A 440 14.37 -3.15 21.60
CA SER A 440 15.25 -2.56 20.59
C SER A 440 16.14 -1.46 21.16
N ILE A 441 17.22 -1.15 20.43
CA ILE A 441 18.13 -0.05 20.77
C ILE A 441 17.37 1.28 20.89
N ALA A 442 16.47 1.61 19.96
CA ALA A 442 15.64 2.81 20.07
C ALA A 442 14.77 2.79 21.34
N ARG A 443 14.16 1.64 21.68
CA ARG A 443 13.35 1.53 22.89
C ARG A 443 14.16 1.67 24.18
N THR A 444 15.38 1.14 24.19
CA THR A 444 16.32 1.29 25.32
C THR A 444 16.70 2.76 25.55
N LEU A 445 17.00 3.50 24.47
CA LEU A 445 17.28 4.94 24.53
C LEU A 445 16.05 5.76 24.95
N TRP A 446 14.85 5.37 24.52
CA TRP A 446 13.58 5.97 24.92
C TRP A 446 13.30 5.80 26.42
N ASP A 447 13.49 4.59 26.95
CA ASP A 447 13.29 4.32 28.37
C ASP A 447 14.30 5.14 29.22
N TRP A 448 15.57 5.27 28.78
CA TRP A 448 16.56 6.14 29.44
C TRP A 448 16.20 7.64 29.38
N TRP A 449 15.67 8.11 28.24
CA TRP A 449 15.15 9.48 28.10
C TRP A 449 13.94 9.75 29.02
N THR A 450 13.11 8.74 29.24
CA THR A 450 11.94 8.81 30.13
C THR A 450 12.36 8.78 31.61
N GLU A 451 13.33 7.94 31.98
CA GLU A 451 13.86 7.83 33.34
C GLU A 451 14.60 9.09 33.83
N ARG A 452 15.31 9.80 32.93
CA ARG A 452 16.09 11.03 33.22
C ARG A 452 17.15 10.90 34.33
N ARG A 453 17.49 9.68 34.74
CA ARG A 453 18.25 9.35 35.96
C ARG A 453 19.65 9.97 36.04
N ASP A 454 20.36 10.11 34.91
CA ASP A 454 21.74 10.64 34.88
C ASP A 454 21.79 12.16 34.60
N GLY A 455 20.65 12.83 34.73
CA GLY A 455 20.51 14.28 34.63
C GLY A 455 20.03 14.77 33.27
N VAL A 456 19.44 15.97 33.30
CA VAL A 456 18.95 16.69 32.13
C VAL A 456 19.77 17.97 31.96
N ALA A 457 20.42 18.13 30.81
CA ALA A 457 20.93 19.43 30.38
C ALA A 457 19.76 20.24 29.84
N VAL A 458 19.40 21.32 30.54
CA VAL A 458 18.52 22.36 30.00
C VAL A 458 19.41 23.41 29.35
N GLU A 459 19.41 23.46 28.02
CA GLU A 459 20.14 24.48 27.26
C GLU A 459 19.15 25.46 26.62
N GLN A 460 19.51 26.75 26.61
CA GLN A 460 18.67 27.78 26.01
C GLN A 460 18.95 27.87 24.51
N SER A 461 17.90 27.74 23.71
CA SER A 461 17.91 28.13 22.31
C SER A 461 18.27 29.61 22.16
N SER A 462 18.73 29.99 20.95
CA SER A 462 18.80 31.37 20.49
C SER A 462 17.49 32.16 20.69
N ASN A 463 16.34 31.48 20.71
CA ASN A 463 15.01 32.07 20.90
C ASN A 463 14.55 32.10 22.36
N GLY A 464 15.41 31.71 23.33
CA GLY A 464 15.09 31.65 24.76
C GLY A 464 14.25 30.43 25.18
N ASN A 465 13.92 29.54 24.25
CA ASN A 465 13.26 28.26 24.56
C ASN A 465 14.23 27.34 25.32
N ASN A 466 13.75 26.71 26.39
CA ASN A 466 14.48 25.69 27.12
C ASN A 466 14.42 24.33 26.37
N LEU A 467 15.58 23.82 25.95
CA LEU A 467 15.73 22.52 25.31
C LEU A 467 16.19 21.49 26.34
N GLU A 468 15.42 20.42 26.53
CA GLU A 468 15.78 19.32 27.44
C GLU A 468 16.56 18.24 26.69
N LEU A 469 17.80 18.00 27.10
CA LEU A 469 18.67 16.95 26.57
C LEU A 469 19.08 16.02 27.72
N VAL A 470 18.75 14.73 27.62
CA VAL A 470 19.07 13.74 28.66
C VAL A 470 20.46 13.16 28.39
N TYR A 471 21.28 12.96 29.43
CA TYR A 471 22.58 12.30 29.27
C TYR A 471 22.43 10.77 29.26
N GLY A 472 23.14 10.07 28.37
CA GLY A 472 23.23 8.60 28.36
C GLY A 472 23.96 8.00 29.56
N GLY A 473 24.59 8.82 30.41
CA GLY A 473 25.14 8.43 31.71
C GLY A 473 26.37 7.52 31.68
N GLY A 474 26.91 7.18 30.51
CA GLY A 474 27.95 6.15 30.38
C GLY A 474 27.39 4.75 30.61
N ARG A 475 26.10 4.51 30.33
CA ARG A 475 25.48 3.18 30.43
C ARG A 475 26.00 2.26 29.32
N GLU A 476 26.05 0.96 29.62
CA GLU A 476 26.29 -0.06 28.60
C GLU A 476 25.01 -0.28 27.76
N LEU A 477 25.12 -0.11 26.45
CA LEU A 477 24.14 -0.52 25.46
C LEU A 477 24.61 -1.82 24.81
N GLU A 478 23.75 -2.84 24.78
CA GLU A 478 24.01 -4.07 24.04
C GLU A 478 23.55 -3.90 22.59
N VAL A 479 24.46 -4.11 21.64
CA VAL A 479 24.20 -4.03 20.20
C VAL A 479 24.40 -5.42 19.60
N GLN A 480 23.34 -5.97 18.99
CA GLN A 480 23.38 -7.26 18.31
C GLN A 480 23.73 -7.07 16.83
N GLU A 481 24.79 -7.70 16.36
CA GLU A 481 25.17 -7.69 14.94
C GLU A 481 24.87 -9.06 14.31
N ALA A 482 23.94 -9.06 13.37
CA ALA A 482 23.52 -10.25 12.64
C ALA A 482 24.25 -10.32 11.28
N LYS A 483 24.93 -11.43 11.00
CA LYS A 483 25.65 -11.69 9.74
C LYS A 483 25.19 -13.00 9.11
N ARG A 484 25.21 -13.07 7.77
CA ARG A 484 25.06 -14.34 7.04
C ARG A 484 26.41 -15.06 7.01
N GLN A 485 26.40 -16.37 7.20
CA GLN A 485 27.54 -17.24 6.95
C GLN A 485 27.10 -18.36 6.00
N ALA A 486 27.90 -18.71 4.99
CA ALA A 486 27.60 -19.82 4.09
C ALA A 486 27.46 -21.15 4.87
N LEU A 487 26.55 -22.04 4.44
CA LEU A 487 26.51 -23.41 4.95
C LEU A 487 27.62 -24.24 4.30
N GLU A 488 28.36 -24.99 5.11
CA GLU A 488 29.46 -25.85 4.64
C GLU A 488 29.29 -27.29 5.13
N GLY A 489 29.85 -28.25 4.36
CA GLY A 489 29.90 -29.66 4.75
C GLY A 489 28.54 -30.30 5.00
N GLU A 490 28.31 -30.78 6.23
CA GLU A 490 27.11 -31.54 6.59
C GLU A 490 25.86 -30.64 6.73
N GLU A 491 26.01 -29.38 7.16
CA GLU A 491 24.91 -28.41 7.25
C GLU A 491 24.25 -28.19 5.88
N LEU A 492 25.06 -28.11 4.82
CA LEU A 492 24.61 -27.98 3.44
C LEU A 492 23.79 -29.19 2.98
N ASN A 493 24.16 -30.41 3.39
CA ASN A 493 23.42 -31.62 3.04
C ASN A 493 22.03 -31.65 3.69
N VAL A 494 21.93 -31.26 4.96
CA VAL A 494 20.64 -31.16 5.68
C VAL A 494 19.73 -30.14 5.01
N TYR A 495 20.26 -28.95 4.67
CA TYR A 495 19.50 -27.93 3.94
C TYR A 495 19.01 -28.42 2.56
N GLN A 496 19.87 -29.10 1.79
CA GLN A 496 19.49 -29.66 0.48
C GLN A 496 18.39 -30.71 0.58
N GLN A 497 18.42 -31.57 1.61
CA GLN A 497 17.36 -32.55 1.87
C GLN A 497 16.05 -31.88 2.25
N TRP A 498 16.07 -30.93 3.19
CA TRP A 498 14.89 -30.14 3.57
C TRP A 498 14.25 -29.46 2.35
N LEU A 499 15.07 -28.85 1.49
CA LEU A 499 14.62 -28.17 0.28
C LEU A 499 14.06 -29.15 -0.77
N ALA A 500 14.58 -30.38 -0.86
CA ALA A 500 14.01 -31.43 -1.70
C ALA A 500 12.64 -31.90 -1.19
N THR A 501 12.49 -32.12 0.12
CA THR A 501 11.21 -32.46 0.77
C THR A 501 10.17 -31.37 0.54
N GLN A 502 10.54 -30.09 0.72
CA GLN A 502 9.67 -28.95 0.44
C GLN A 502 9.19 -28.90 -1.02
N ARG A 503 10.09 -29.11 -1.99
CA ARG A 503 9.72 -29.18 -3.42
C ARG A 503 8.76 -30.34 -3.71
N GLN A 504 8.95 -31.50 -3.08
CA GLN A 504 8.04 -32.64 -3.23
C GLN A 504 6.64 -32.34 -2.67
N LEU A 505 6.55 -31.68 -1.50
CA LEU A 505 5.27 -31.26 -0.93
C LEU A 505 4.56 -30.23 -1.81
N GLN A 506 5.29 -29.22 -2.30
CA GLN A 506 4.74 -28.20 -3.22
C GLN A 506 4.25 -28.79 -4.54
N ALA A 507 5.00 -29.72 -5.16
CA ALA A 507 4.57 -30.42 -6.37
C ALA A 507 3.29 -31.24 -6.13
N THR A 508 3.19 -31.90 -4.96
CA THR A 508 2.00 -32.67 -4.57
C THR A 508 0.78 -31.76 -4.42
N LEU A 509 0.93 -30.61 -3.73
CA LEU A 509 -0.14 -29.63 -3.52
C LEU A 509 -0.63 -28.99 -4.83
N GLN A 510 0.27 -28.71 -5.79
CA GLN A 510 -0.11 -28.15 -7.08
C GLN A 510 -0.86 -29.15 -7.99
N SER A 511 -0.67 -30.46 -7.78
CA SER A 511 -1.37 -31.52 -8.53
C SER A 511 -2.77 -31.84 -7.97
N GLY A 512 -3.18 -31.27 -6.84
CA GLY A 512 -4.43 -31.61 -6.14
C GLY A 512 -5.69 -30.89 -6.66
N GLY A 513 -5.57 -29.96 -7.61
CA GLY A 513 -6.72 -29.28 -8.21
C GLY A 513 -7.40 -30.13 -9.28
N GLY A 514 -8.62 -30.61 -9.01
CA GLY A 514 -9.32 -31.54 -9.88
C GLY A 514 -9.62 -31.00 -11.28
N ALA A 515 -8.92 -31.53 -12.28
CA ALA A 515 -9.34 -31.54 -13.67
C ALA A 515 -9.24 -32.98 -14.22
N SER A 516 -10.26 -33.35 -15.00
CA SER A 516 -10.54 -34.69 -15.53
C SER A 516 -9.35 -35.56 -15.96
N LEU A 517 -9.50 -36.88 -15.75
CA LEU A 517 -8.75 -37.91 -16.45
C LEU A 517 -8.96 -37.81 -17.97
N GLN A 518 -8.14 -36.99 -18.63
CA GLN A 518 -7.95 -37.03 -20.07
C GLN A 518 -6.45 -36.94 -20.36
N ALA A 519 -5.91 -38.04 -20.89
CA ALA A 519 -4.52 -38.09 -21.30
C ALA A 519 -4.30 -37.17 -22.51
N PRO A 520 -3.34 -36.23 -22.47
CA PRO A 520 -2.81 -35.63 -23.67
C PRO A 520 -1.90 -36.65 -24.35
N ALA A 521 -2.42 -37.27 -25.41
CA ALA A 521 -1.56 -37.74 -26.50
C ALA A 521 -0.96 -36.51 -27.22
N ASP A 522 0.17 -36.73 -27.92
CA ASP A 522 0.89 -35.75 -28.75
C ASP A 522 1.42 -34.48 -28.07
N ALA A 523 2.63 -34.60 -27.50
CA ALA A 523 3.66 -33.55 -27.54
C ALA A 523 5.06 -34.13 -27.31
N ALA A 524 5.46 -35.15 -28.08
CA ALA A 524 6.77 -35.77 -27.97
C ALA A 524 7.32 -36.24 -29.33
N ASP A 525 7.68 -35.29 -30.19
CA ASP A 525 8.87 -35.44 -31.06
C ASP A 525 9.28 -34.08 -31.65
N ASP A 526 10.50 -33.63 -31.36
CA ASP A 526 11.48 -33.27 -32.39
C ASP A 526 12.88 -33.06 -31.76
N VAL A 527 13.60 -34.17 -31.50
CA VAL A 527 15.06 -34.30 -31.69
C VAL A 527 15.47 -35.78 -31.62
N SER A 528 15.03 -36.51 -32.65
CA SER A 528 15.78 -37.66 -33.18
C SER A 528 17.16 -37.17 -33.71
N SER A 529 18.23 -37.96 -33.82
CA SER A 529 18.46 -39.40 -33.70
C SER A 529 19.98 -39.68 -33.80
N GLU A 530 20.48 -40.82 -33.29
CA GLU A 530 21.40 -41.73 -34.03
C GLU A 530 21.27 -43.18 -33.49
N SER A 531 21.69 -44.19 -34.28
CA SER A 531 21.45 -45.64 -34.07
C SER A 531 22.61 -46.45 -34.71
N SER A 532 22.83 -47.76 -34.58
CA SER A 532 22.00 -48.92 -34.16
C SER A 532 22.97 -50.10 -33.80
N SER A 533 22.63 -51.34 -33.41
CA SER A 533 21.46 -52.02 -32.79
C SER A 533 21.79 -53.52 -32.67
N ASP A 534 21.50 -54.22 -31.56
CA ASP A 534 21.44 -55.71 -31.57
C ASP A 534 20.46 -56.28 -30.51
N SER A 535 20.30 -57.61 -30.53
CA SER A 535 19.12 -58.40 -30.20
C SER A 535 19.27 -59.27 -28.93
N GLY A 536 18.16 -59.84 -28.43
CA GLY A 536 18.21 -60.98 -27.48
C GLY A 536 17.08 -61.13 -26.44
N GLU A 537 16.09 -61.97 -26.76
CA GLU A 537 15.36 -62.89 -25.86
C GLU A 537 14.57 -62.41 -24.59
N SER A 538 13.25 -62.35 -24.79
CA SER A 538 12.17 -63.09 -24.08
C SER A 538 11.75 -62.82 -22.62
N ASP A 539 10.41 -62.77 -22.50
CA ASP A 539 9.52 -63.19 -21.40
C ASP A 539 9.39 -62.34 -20.12
N ASN A 540 8.41 -61.43 -20.20
CA ASN A 540 7.23 -61.36 -19.33
C ASN A 540 7.36 -61.89 -17.88
N GLU A 541 7.31 -60.96 -16.91
CA GLU A 541 6.15 -60.92 -16.00
C GLU A 541 5.98 -59.52 -15.37
N GLN A 542 4.81 -59.28 -14.78
CA GLN A 542 4.22 -57.94 -14.63
C GLN A 542 4.62 -57.18 -13.35
N GLN A 543 4.26 -55.88 -13.34
CA GLN A 543 4.01 -54.99 -12.19
C GLN A 543 5.22 -54.35 -11.45
N GLY A 544 5.15 -53.02 -11.32
CA GLY A 544 5.65 -52.31 -10.12
C GLY A 544 7.13 -51.92 -10.06
N LYS A 545 7.66 -51.17 -11.03
CA LYS A 545 8.98 -50.50 -10.91
C LYS A 545 8.94 -48.99 -11.20
N ALA A 546 8.40 -48.25 -10.23
CA ALA A 546 8.55 -46.79 -10.14
C ALA A 546 9.04 -46.32 -8.74
N LEU A 547 9.65 -47.22 -7.97
CA LEU A 547 10.24 -46.95 -6.66
C LEU A 547 11.50 -47.82 -6.48
N ASN A 548 12.70 -47.28 -6.78
CA ASN A 548 14.03 -47.74 -6.31
C ASN A 548 15.20 -47.01 -7.03
N ILE A 549 15.21 -45.66 -7.02
CA ILE A 549 16.40 -44.87 -7.45
C ILE A 549 17.25 -44.43 -6.25
N SER A 550 16.66 -44.37 -5.05
CA SER A 550 17.34 -43.97 -3.81
C SER A 550 18.25 -45.04 -3.19
N THR A 551 18.15 -46.31 -3.60
CA THR A 551 18.86 -47.44 -2.98
C THR A 551 20.10 -47.93 -3.76
N THR A 552 20.37 -47.45 -4.97
CA THR A 552 21.51 -47.89 -5.80
C THR A 552 22.75 -46.99 -5.72
N MET A 553 22.61 -45.73 -5.32
CA MET A 553 23.78 -44.82 -5.19
C MET A 553 24.62 -45.10 -3.92
N GLY A 554 24.06 -45.77 -2.91
CA GLY A 554 24.70 -46.00 -1.61
C GLY A 554 25.77 -47.09 -1.54
N GLN A 555 26.00 -47.88 -2.61
CA GLN A 555 26.97 -48.99 -2.60
C GLN A 555 28.09 -48.91 -3.65
N ALA A 556 28.19 -47.81 -4.42
CA ALA A 556 29.19 -47.64 -5.48
C ALA A 556 30.58 -47.18 -4.99
N THR A 557 30.77 -46.88 -3.70
CA THR A 557 31.99 -46.24 -3.17
C THR A 557 33.09 -47.21 -2.66
N ARG A 558 32.94 -48.53 -2.84
CA ARG A 558 33.94 -49.52 -2.36
C ARG A 558 34.15 -50.73 -3.30
N LYS A 559 34.64 -50.51 -4.54
CA LYS A 559 35.58 -51.40 -5.30
C LYS A 559 35.73 -51.01 -6.80
N LYS A 560 36.53 -49.98 -7.08
CA LYS A 560 37.48 -49.89 -8.22
C LYS A 560 38.09 -48.48 -8.20
N VAL A 561 39.39 -48.40 -7.93
CA VAL A 561 40.18 -47.19 -8.19
C VAL A 561 40.79 -47.38 -9.58
N VAL A 562 40.91 -46.28 -10.34
CA VAL A 562 41.18 -46.22 -11.79
C VAL A 562 39.95 -46.57 -12.64
N LEU A 563 39.18 -45.53 -12.94
CA LEU A 563 38.35 -45.44 -14.16
C LEU A 563 39.28 -45.08 -15.33
N THR A 564 39.03 -45.67 -16.50
CA THR A 564 39.72 -45.35 -17.75
C THR A 564 39.09 -44.14 -18.44
N ASP A 565 39.87 -43.32 -19.17
CA ASP A 565 39.40 -42.07 -19.82
C ASP A 565 38.23 -42.31 -20.82
N GLU A 566 38.05 -43.55 -21.26
CA GLU A 566 36.97 -44.02 -22.16
C GLU A 566 35.61 -44.19 -21.45
N ASP A 567 35.58 -44.47 -20.13
CA ASP A 567 34.34 -44.67 -19.35
C ASP A 567 33.67 -43.36 -18.90
N LEU A 568 34.37 -42.22 -19.01
CA LEU A 568 33.95 -40.93 -18.43
C LEU A 568 33.27 -39.98 -19.44
N GLY A 569 33.19 -40.39 -20.70
CA GLY A 569 32.39 -39.73 -21.74
C GLY A 569 32.84 -38.31 -22.14
N ILE A 570 32.03 -37.71 -23.02
CA ILE A 570 32.32 -36.43 -23.72
C ILE A 570 32.56 -35.25 -22.74
N ASN A 571 32.02 -35.33 -21.53
CA ASN A 571 32.17 -34.29 -20.51
C ASN A 571 33.60 -34.08 -19.98
N ILE A 572 34.52 -35.05 -20.15
CA ILE A 572 35.94 -34.82 -19.85
C ILE A 572 36.63 -34.02 -20.95
N LEU A 573 36.33 -34.26 -22.22
CA LEU A 573 36.98 -33.55 -23.34
C LEU A 573 36.69 -32.05 -23.30
N THR A 574 35.50 -31.63 -22.88
CA THR A 574 35.10 -30.22 -22.76
C THR A 574 35.55 -29.53 -21.47
N LYS A 575 35.95 -30.29 -20.44
CA LYS A 575 36.31 -29.75 -19.10
C LYS A 575 37.77 -30.01 -18.68
N LYS A 576 38.55 -30.76 -19.46
CA LYS A 576 39.99 -31.00 -19.21
C LYS A 576 40.74 -29.68 -19.36
N LYS A 577 41.47 -29.29 -18.30
CA LYS A 577 42.15 -27.99 -18.19
C LYS A 577 43.22 -27.85 -19.29
N GLY A 578 42.88 -27.18 -20.39
CA GLY A 578 43.75 -26.98 -21.57
C GLY A 578 43.16 -27.45 -22.91
N ALA A 579 42.00 -28.10 -22.93
CA ALA A 579 41.24 -28.36 -24.15
C ALA A 579 40.38 -27.13 -24.52
N TYR A 580 40.35 -26.77 -25.80
CA TYR A 580 39.54 -25.68 -26.35
C TYR A 580 39.11 -26.05 -27.78
N ASP A 581 37.83 -25.91 -28.11
CA ASP A 581 37.30 -26.29 -29.43
C ASP A 581 37.70 -25.33 -30.56
N PHE A 582 38.18 -24.12 -30.24
CA PHE A 582 38.62 -23.11 -31.21
C PHE A 582 39.88 -22.37 -30.74
N ASP A 583 40.85 -22.18 -31.64
CA ASP A 583 42.06 -21.41 -31.32
C ASP A 583 41.78 -19.89 -31.33
N VAL A 584 41.81 -19.31 -30.14
CA VAL A 584 41.62 -17.86 -29.88
C VAL A 584 42.94 -17.10 -29.72
N ARG A 585 44.10 -17.74 -29.97
CA ARG A 585 45.41 -17.08 -29.95
C ARG A 585 45.55 -16.14 -31.16
N GLY A 586 45.66 -14.83 -30.88
CA GLY A 586 45.87 -13.78 -31.89
C GLY A 586 44.65 -12.91 -32.17
N LYS A 587 43.42 -13.40 -31.98
CA LYS A 587 42.19 -12.60 -32.12
C LYS A 587 42.06 -11.58 -30.98
N LYS A 588 41.39 -10.44 -31.22
CA LYS A 588 41.15 -9.37 -30.21
C LYS A 588 39.68 -8.94 -30.20
N GLY A 589 39.23 -8.43 -29.04
CA GLY A 589 37.86 -7.96 -28.88
C GLY A 589 36.82 -9.09 -28.81
N ARG A 590 35.60 -8.78 -29.28
CA ARG A 590 34.39 -9.61 -29.16
C ARG A 590 34.53 -11.03 -29.74
N GLU A 591 35.40 -11.20 -30.74
CA GLU A 591 35.69 -12.49 -31.39
C GLU A 591 36.48 -13.47 -30.51
N ARG A 592 37.09 -13.02 -29.40
CA ARG A 592 37.68 -13.92 -28.40
C ARG A 592 36.63 -14.55 -27.47
N SER A 593 35.51 -13.86 -27.25
CA SER A 593 34.47 -14.29 -26.31
C SER A 593 33.29 -14.96 -27.00
N PHE A 594 33.02 -14.65 -28.27
CA PHE A 594 31.96 -15.26 -29.07
C PHE A 594 32.46 -15.55 -30.49
N PRO A 595 32.84 -16.80 -30.82
CA PRO A 595 33.34 -17.18 -32.15
C PRO A 595 32.29 -17.06 -33.28
N LEU A 596 30.99 -17.05 -32.96
CA LEU A 596 29.91 -16.80 -33.90
C LEU A 596 29.34 -15.38 -33.75
N VAL A 597 29.47 -14.58 -34.82
CA VAL A 597 28.80 -13.28 -34.91
C VAL A 597 27.42 -13.47 -35.54
N MET A 598 26.39 -13.59 -34.72
CA MET A 598 25.00 -13.56 -35.20
C MET A 598 24.70 -12.17 -35.79
N ARG A 599 24.60 -12.06 -37.12
CA ARG A 599 24.09 -10.87 -37.79
C ARG A 599 22.57 -10.90 -37.76
N ARG A 600 21.95 -9.88 -37.14
CA ARG A 600 20.50 -9.67 -37.23
C ARG A 600 20.12 -9.43 -38.70
N ARG A 601 19.14 -10.19 -39.20
CA ARG A 601 18.57 -9.99 -40.54
C ARG A 601 17.80 -8.66 -40.58
N ARG A 602 17.58 -8.15 -41.79
CA ARG A 602 16.72 -7.00 -42.06
C ARG A 602 15.56 -7.50 -42.89
N ASP A 603 14.38 -7.37 -42.32
CA ASP A 603 13.14 -7.84 -42.91
C ASP A 603 12.35 -6.59 -43.32
N ASP A 604 11.75 -6.61 -44.51
CA ASP A 604 10.78 -5.61 -44.95
C ASP A 604 9.35 -6.18 -44.89
N GLN A 605 8.36 -5.42 -45.37
CA GLN A 605 6.95 -5.81 -45.28
C GLN A 605 6.58 -7.05 -46.14
N PHE A 606 7.50 -7.58 -46.92
CA PHE A 606 7.36 -8.81 -47.70
C PHE A 606 8.40 -9.90 -47.37
N GLY A 607 9.28 -9.68 -46.37
CA GLY A 607 10.20 -10.69 -45.83
C GLY A 607 11.68 -10.30 -45.82
N ASP A 608 12.57 -11.28 -45.69
CA ASP A 608 14.03 -11.09 -45.66
C ASP A 608 14.55 -10.37 -46.91
N VAL A 609 15.25 -9.25 -46.72
CA VAL A 609 15.86 -8.49 -47.83
C VAL A 609 17.10 -9.22 -48.36
N ILE A 610 16.93 -9.94 -49.48
CA ILE A 610 18.00 -10.67 -50.16
C ILE A 610 19.03 -9.69 -50.76
N ARG A 611 20.30 -9.84 -50.38
CA ARG A 611 21.44 -9.15 -50.99
C ARG A 611 22.00 -10.00 -52.13
N PRO A 612 22.10 -9.49 -53.37
CA PRO A 612 22.71 -10.25 -54.47
C PRO A 612 24.16 -10.66 -54.22
N GLU A 613 24.91 -9.86 -53.45
CA GLU A 613 26.31 -10.09 -53.11
C GLU A 613 26.57 -11.31 -52.20
N ASP A 614 25.56 -11.78 -51.47
CA ASP A 614 25.66 -12.98 -50.60
C ASP A 614 25.44 -14.30 -51.38
N TYR A 615 25.07 -14.23 -52.67
CA TYR A 615 24.77 -15.39 -53.53
C TYR A 615 25.73 -15.57 -54.73
N LEU A 616 26.83 -14.82 -54.76
CA LEU A 616 27.96 -15.07 -55.67
C LEU A 616 28.60 -16.44 -55.38
N ARG A 617 29.00 -17.18 -56.42
CA ARG A 617 29.69 -18.46 -56.24
C ARG A 617 31.06 -18.20 -55.59
N ALA A 618 31.49 -19.12 -54.72
CA ALA A 618 32.76 -18.99 -53.99
C ALA A 618 33.97 -18.82 -54.92
N GLU A 619 33.87 -19.35 -56.14
CA GLU A 619 34.86 -19.28 -57.23
C GLU A 619 35.17 -17.83 -57.67
N GLU A 620 34.18 -16.93 -57.64
CA GLU A 620 34.35 -15.51 -58.02
C GLU A 620 34.78 -14.62 -56.84
N LYS A 621 34.84 -15.18 -55.62
CA LYS A 621 35.13 -14.44 -54.38
C LYS A 621 36.62 -14.48 -53.98
N GLU A 622 37.40 -15.37 -54.58
CA GLU A 622 38.84 -15.51 -54.30
C GLU A 622 39.73 -14.64 -55.21
N GLU A 623 39.22 -14.09 -56.33
CA GLU A 623 40.05 -13.29 -57.26
C GLU A 623 40.35 -11.84 -56.80
N GLU A 624 39.64 -11.29 -55.80
CA GLU A 624 39.82 -9.89 -55.33
C GLU A 624 40.76 -9.71 -54.11
N ALA A 625 41.60 -10.70 -53.77
CA ALA A 625 42.54 -10.62 -52.64
C ALA A 625 44.02 -10.64 -53.07
N PRO A 626 44.66 -9.48 -53.32
CA PRO A 626 46.11 -9.41 -53.55
C PRO A 626 46.92 -9.34 -52.25
N GLU A 627 47.85 -10.27 -52.07
CA GLU A 627 48.89 -10.23 -51.04
C GLU A 627 50.02 -9.24 -51.38
N ASN A 628 50.61 -8.60 -50.36
CA ASN A 628 52.03 -8.76 -49.95
C ASN A 628 52.65 -7.46 -49.34
N ASP A 629 53.73 -7.67 -48.59
CA ASP A 629 54.40 -6.77 -47.64
C ASP A 629 55.55 -5.92 -48.26
N GLY A 630 55.97 -4.85 -47.58
CA GLY A 630 57.33 -4.30 -47.72
C GLY A 630 57.54 -2.82 -48.13
N LEU A 631 58.01 -2.03 -47.15
CA LEU A 631 59.07 -0.99 -47.29
C LEU A 631 58.88 0.29 -48.17
N ARG A 632 58.81 1.44 -47.46
CA ARG A 632 59.41 2.77 -47.73
C ARG A 632 59.72 3.19 -49.18
N GLY A 633 59.05 4.26 -49.63
CA GLY A 633 59.47 5.13 -50.75
C GLY A 633 58.76 6.50 -50.67
N ASP A 634 59.43 7.57 -51.11
CA ASP A 634 59.03 8.98 -50.94
C ASP A 634 58.68 9.67 -52.27
N ASN A 635 58.05 10.85 -52.20
CA ASN A 635 57.70 11.84 -53.25
C ASN A 635 56.34 11.70 -53.99
N ASP A 636 55.52 12.75 -53.84
CA ASP A 636 55.03 13.70 -54.87
C ASP A 636 54.52 13.17 -56.24
N ASP A 637 53.47 13.71 -56.87
CA ASP A 637 52.65 14.92 -56.60
C ASP A 637 51.25 14.82 -57.26
N ASP A 638 50.49 15.92 -57.24
CA ASP A 638 49.31 16.26 -58.06
C ASP A 638 47.94 15.61 -57.68
N ARG A 639 47.05 16.34 -56.97
CA ARG A 639 46.12 17.42 -57.43
C ARG A 639 44.76 16.86 -57.92
N LEU A 640 43.57 17.39 -57.58
CA LEU A 640 43.13 18.59 -56.84
C LEU A 640 41.83 18.28 -56.04
N GLY A 641 41.51 19.04 -54.97
CA GLY A 641 40.18 18.90 -54.34
C GLY A 641 39.88 19.58 -53.01
N LYS A 642 40.54 20.70 -52.62
CA LYS A 642 40.23 21.39 -51.34
C LYS A 642 39.98 22.90 -51.46
N LYS A 643 38.82 23.32 -50.97
CA LYS A 643 38.45 24.64 -50.42
C LYS A 643 37.52 24.36 -49.23
N ARG A 644 37.58 25.04 -48.09
CA ARG A 644 38.57 25.97 -47.52
C ARG A 644 38.36 25.93 -46.00
N LYS A 645 39.43 25.85 -45.20
CA LYS A 645 39.36 25.91 -43.73
C LYS A 645 39.46 27.38 -43.28
N TRP A 646 38.89 27.74 -42.13
CA TRP A 646 39.32 28.89 -41.34
C TRP A 646 39.95 28.39 -40.03
N ASP A 647 41.00 29.06 -39.58
CA ASP A 647 41.75 28.78 -38.33
C ASP A 647 40.84 28.79 -37.09
N ASP A 648 41.07 27.98 -36.04
CA ASP A 648 42.30 27.64 -35.29
C ASP A 648 42.71 28.70 -34.24
N GLY A 649 43.10 28.23 -33.06
CA GLY A 649 43.17 28.96 -31.80
C GLY A 649 43.61 28.11 -30.58
N ASN A 650 44.33 27.02 -30.85
CA ASN A 650 45.19 26.24 -29.94
C ASN A 650 45.37 26.71 -28.46
N ASN A 651 45.13 25.80 -27.49
CA ASN A 651 46.23 25.36 -26.61
C ASN A 651 46.04 24.01 -25.89
N ARG A 652 47.20 23.41 -25.57
CA ARG A 652 47.40 22.04 -25.03
C ARG A 652 46.96 21.85 -23.57
N ALA A 653 46.46 20.66 -23.25
CA ALA A 653 47.02 19.81 -22.18
C ALA A 653 46.63 18.33 -22.40
N SER A 654 47.50 17.42 -21.97
CA SER A 654 47.30 15.97 -22.09
C SER A 654 46.27 15.44 -21.09
N ASN A 655 45.41 14.50 -21.50
CA ASN A 655 44.81 13.60 -20.52
C ASN A 655 44.70 12.13 -20.98
N LYS A 656 44.88 11.24 -20.01
CA LYS A 656 45.18 9.82 -20.16
C LYS A 656 43.86 9.03 -20.23
N ARG A 657 43.47 8.54 -21.40
CA ARG A 657 42.22 7.75 -21.54
C ARG A 657 42.34 6.38 -20.87
N GLN A 658 41.68 6.24 -19.72
CA GLN A 658 41.36 4.95 -19.10
C GLN A 658 40.09 4.36 -19.74
N ASN A 659 39.83 3.09 -19.48
CA ASN A 659 39.10 2.20 -20.38
C ASN A 659 37.64 1.97 -19.94
N ASN A 660 36.68 2.72 -20.48
CA ASN A 660 35.25 2.47 -20.21
C ASN A 660 34.77 1.17 -20.89
N ARG A 661 34.30 0.22 -20.07
CA ARG A 661 33.44 -0.88 -20.53
C ARG A 661 32.00 -0.37 -20.66
N ALA A 662 31.26 -0.94 -21.61
CA ALA A 662 29.88 -0.54 -21.89
C ALA A 662 28.92 -1.04 -20.81
N ALA A 663 28.13 -0.13 -20.25
CA ALA A 663 26.93 -0.43 -19.46
C ALA A 663 25.69 -0.47 -20.37
N SER A 664 24.61 -1.07 -19.85
CA SER A 664 23.31 -1.25 -20.50
C SER A 664 22.56 0.07 -20.75
N ALA A 665 21.67 0.05 -21.75
CA ALA A 665 21.05 1.26 -22.32
C ALA A 665 19.86 1.85 -21.51
N ASP A 666 19.82 1.62 -20.19
CA ASP A 666 18.77 2.16 -19.28
C ASP A 666 19.29 3.29 -18.36
N ASP A 667 20.59 3.58 -18.39
CA ASP A 667 21.26 4.59 -17.53
C ASP A 667 21.53 5.95 -18.23
N MET A 668 21.03 6.15 -19.46
CA MET A 668 21.44 7.29 -20.29
C MET A 668 20.83 8.66 -19.89
N ASP A 669 19.90 8.70 -18.94
CA ASP A 669 19.23 9.93 -18.48
C ASP A 669 19.81 10.50 -17.15
N ALA A 670 20.81 9.83 -16.56
CA ALA A 670 21.42 10.25 -15.29
C ALA A 670 22.35 11.49 -15.39
N ASN A 671 22.71 11.93 -16.60
CA ASN A 671 23.78 12.92 -16.83
C ASN A 671 23.29 14.37 -17.01
N ALA A 672 22.08 14.68 -16.55
CA ALA A 672 21.48 16.03 -16.62
C ALA A 672 21.29 16.70 -15.25
N VAL A 673 22.02 16.26 -14.22
CA VAL A 673 22.03 16.91 -12.90
C VAL A 673 23.13 17.98 -12.86
N GLY A 674 22.78 19.20 -12.46
CA GLY A 674 23.68 20.36 -12.51
C GLY A 674 24.78 20.35 -11.45
N ASP A 675 25.94 20.91 -11.82
CA ASP A 675 27.09 21.38 -11.01
C ASP A 675 27.20 20.86 -9.56
N HIS A 676 27.25 19.54 -9.39
CA HIS A 676 27.56 18.92 -8.10
C HIS A 676 29.06 19.02 -7.85
N VAL A 677 29.44 19.75 -6.79
CA VAL A 677 30.83 19.78 -6.32
C VAL A 677 31.17 18.39 -5.75
N ALA A 678 32.04 17.65 -6.44
CA ALA A 678 32.49 16.33 -6.02
C ALA A 678 33.05 16.38 -4.58
N ASP A 679 32.53 15.53 -3.69
CA ASP A 679 32.94 15.47 -2.29
C ASP A 679 33.84 14.25 -2.05
N GLU A 680 34.66 14.28 -1.00
CA GLU A 680 35.61 13.21 -0.70
C GLU A 680 34.92 11.84 -0.43
N LEU A 681 33.62 11.83 -0.20
CA LEU A 681 32.82 10.61 -0.01
C LEU A 681 32.44 9.91 -1.32
N ASP A 682 32.56 10.59 -2.46
CA ASP A 682 32.25 10.02 -3.78
C ASP A 682 33.41 9.14 -4.26
N ASP A 683 34.66 9.60 -4.02
CA ASP A 683 35.93 8.93 -4.33
C ASP A 683 36.21 7.63 -3.55
N VAL A 684 35.31 7.21 -2.65
CA VAL A 684 35.46 5.95 -1.91
C VAL A 684 35.21 4.78 -2.85
N GLU A 685 36.18 3.88 -3.00
CA GLU A 685 36.02 2.67 -3.82
C GLU A 685 34.95 1.74 -3.24
N ASP A 686 34.14 1.14 -4.13
CA ASP A 686 33.17 0.12 -3.74
C ASP A 686 33.90 -1.16 -3.31
N THR A 687 34.03 -1.36 -2.01
CA THR A 687 34.15 -2.71 -1.45
C THR A 687 32.85 -3.43 -1.72
N VAL A 688 32.78 -4.18 -2.82
CA VAL A 688 31.69 -5.10 -3.10
C VAL A 688 31.59 -6.05 -1.90
N GLU A 689 30.55 -5.89 -1.08
CA GLU A 689 30.22 -6.86 -0.03
C GLU A 689 30.07 -8.21 -0.75
N GLU A 690 30.85 -9.23 -0.35
CA GLU A 690 30.75 -10.56 -0.98
C GLU A 690 29.33 -11.11 -0.76
N GLU A 691 28.47 -10.98 -1.77
CA GLU A 691 27.16 -11.59 -1.76
C GLU A 691 27.34 -13.10 -1.61
N ILE A 692 26.99 -13.62 -0.43
CA ILE A 692 27.05 -15.06 -0.16
C ILE A 692 25.97 -15.74 -1.01
N GLN A 693 26.35 -16.15 -2.22
CA GLN A 693 25.51 -16.86 -3.16
C GLN A 693 25.35 -18.31 -2.73
N GLY A 694 24.29 -18.59 -1.98
CA GLY A 694 23.95 -19.93 -1.54
C GLY A 694 23.09 -19.94 -0.27
N PRO A 695 22.81 -21.13 0.28
CA PRO A 695 22.17 -21.25 1.57
C PRO A 695 23.11 -20.78 2.68
N SER A 696 22.56 -20.15 3.70
CA SER A 696 23.32 -19.54 4.79
C SER A 696 22.67 -19.77 6.14
N LYS A 697 23.48 -19.65 7.20
CA LYS A 697 23.02 -19.55 8.58
C LYS A 697 23.19 -18.12 9.10
N LEU A 698 22.39 -17.81 10.11
CA LEU A 698 22.50 -16.59 10.88
C LEU A 698 23.59 -16.76 11.94
N VAL A 699 24.51 -15.79 12.03
CA VAL A 699 25.43 -15.66 13.16
C VAL A 699 25.16 -14.32 13.82
N VAL A 700 24.75 -14.36 15.09
CA VAL A 700 24.52 -13.16 15.91
C VAL A 700 25.68 -12.98 16.88
N SER A 701 26.42 -11.88 16.75
CA SER A 701 27.40 -11.43 17.74
C SER A 701 26.80 -10.31 18.60
N ARG A 702 27.28 -10.19 19.84
CA ARG A 702 26.83 -9.19 20.81
C ARG A 702 28.01 -8.31 21.22
N GLU A 703 27.87 -7.00 21.04
CA GLU A 703 28.85 -6.00 21.44
C GLU A 703 28.25 -5.09 22.53
N LYS A 704 29.06 -4.70 23.52
CA LYS A 704 28.65 -3.72 24.53
C LYS A 704 29.33 -2.38 24.25
N VAL A 705 28.53 -1.33 24.08
CA VAL A 705 28.99 0.02 23.74
C VAL A 705 28.62 0.98 24.87
N MET A 706 29.58 1.77 25.35
CA MET A 706 29.36 2.79 26.38
C MET A 706 28.71 4.04 25.76
N VAL A 707 27.54 4.45 26.27
CA VAL A 707 26.76 5.57 25.74
C VAL A 707 26.97 6.83 26.59
N ASN A 708 27.80 7.75 26.08
CA ASN A 708 28.07 9.06 26.66
C ASN A 708 27.30 10.21 25.96
N LEU A 709 26.77 9.96 24.76
CA LEU A 709 26.00 10.94 24.00
C LEU A 709 24.71 11.39 24.71
N ARG A 710 24.10 12.45 24.17
CA ARG A 710 22.83 12.97 24.68
C ARG A 710 21.66 12.41 23.88
N ILE A 711 20.51 12.30 24.52
CA ILE A 711 19.26 11.79 23.95
C ILE A 711 18.20 12.89 24.03
N ALA A 712 17.48 13.10 22.94
CA ALA A 712 16.32 13.98 22.85
C ALA A 712 15.17 13.28 22.10
N PHE A 713 13.98 13.87 22.19
CA PHE A 713 12.79 13.40 21.49
C PHE A 713 12.00 14.59 20.93
N VAL A 714 11.49 14.42 19.71
CA VAL A 714 10.51 15.31 19.08
C VAL A 714 9.53 14.45 18.28
N ASP A 715 8.23 14.50 18.59
CA ASP A 715 7.22 13.59 18.03
C ASP A 715 6.85 13.94 16.57
N PHE A 716 7.53 13.32 15.61
CA PHE A 716 7.28 13.38 14.17
C PHE A 716 6.46 12.18 13.64
N SER A 717 5.86 11.37 14.52
CA SER A 717 5.11 10.15 14.14
C SER A 717 4.01 10.39 13.11
N GLY A 718 3.44 11.60 13.04
CA GLY A 718 2.36 11.93 12.12
C GLY A 718 1.15 11.01 12.34
N LEU A 719 0.77 10.79 13.60
CA LEU A 719 -0.43 10.05 14.01
C LEU A 719 -1.42 11.00 14.70
N HIS A 720 -2.67 10.57 14.80
CA HIS A 720 -3.70 11.30 15.53
C HIS A 720 -3.39 11.41 17.03
N ASP A 721 -3.94 12.46 17.65
CA ASP A 721 -3.83 12.73 19.08
C ASP A 721 -5.18 12.56 19.78
N LYS A 722 -5.18 12.57 21.12
CA LYS A 722 -6.39 12.47 21.94
C LYS A 722 -7.47 13.49 21.54
N ARG A 723 -7.05 14.70 21.13
CA ARG A 723 -7.96 15.76 20.71
C ARG A 723 -8.64 15.45 19.38
N SER A 724 -7.90 14.98 18.38
CA SER A 724 -8.44 14.65 17.06
C SER A 724 -9.40 13.47 17.12
N LEU A 725 -9.06 12.43 17.87
CA LEU A 725 -9.95 11.27 18.13
C LEU A 725 -11.28 11.71 18.77
N ASN A 726 -11.21 12.44 19.89
CA ASN A 726 -12.39 12.92 20.61
C ASN A 726 -13.23 13.95 19.81
N MET A 727 -12.64 14.60 18.79
CA MET A 727 -13.36 15.50 17.89
C MET A 727 -14.02 14.77 16.72
N LEU A 728 -13.30 13.84 16.07
CA LEU A 728 -13.74 13.25 14.81
C LEU A 728 -14.69 12.06 14.99
N ILE A 729 -14.49 11.21 16.00
CA ILE A 729 -15.37 10.04 16.22
C ILE A 729 -16.85 10.47 16.42
N PRO A 730 -17.18 11.50 17.22
CA PRO A 730 -18.54 12.03 17.32
C PRO A 730 -19.07 12.79 16.09
N LEU A 731 -18.19 13.20 15.16
CA LEU A 731 -18.60 13.79 13.88
C LEU A 731 -18.91 12.72 12.82
N ILE A 732 -18.14 11.63 12.81
CA ILE A 732 -18.34 10.47 11.95
C ILE A 732 -19.63 9.73 12.31
N GLN A 733 -19.97 9.63 13.60
CA GLN A 733 -21.15 8.95 14.13
C GLN A 733 -21.28 7.48 13.68
N PRO A 734 -20.23 6.64 13.85
CA PRO A 734 -20.28 5.23 13.44
C PRO A 734 -21.33 4.46 14.26
N ARG A 735 -21.99 3.45 13.67
CA ARG A 735 -22.95 2.61 14.43
C ARG A 735 -22.24 1.65 15.39
N LYS A 736 -21.09 1.12 14.98
CA LYS A 736 -20.19 0.29 15.77
C LYS A 736 -18.76 0.82 15.64
N LEU A 737 -17.98 0.77 16.72
CA LEU A 737 -16.59 1.21 16.76
C LEU A 737 -15.71 0.02 17.17
N ILE A 738 -14.70 -0.31 16.38
CA ILE A 738 -13.71 -1.34 16.68
C ILE A 738 -12.38 -0.62 16.90
N LEU A 739 -11.79 -0.76 18.08
CA LEU A 739 -10.47 -0.23 18.40
C LEU A 739 -9.43 -1.34 18.26
N VAL A 740 -8.43 -1.08 17.42
CA VAL A 740 -7.26 -1.95 17.17
C VAL A 740 -5.97 -1.16 17.40
N GLY A 741 -4.81 -1.82 17.28
CA GLY A 741 -3.54 -1.20 17.62
C GLY A 741 -3.40 -0.90 19.13
N GLY A 742 -2.30 -0.23 19.46
CA GLY A 742 -2.07 0.45 20.74
C GLY A 742 -1.98 -0.46 21.97
N THR A 743 -1.56 0.14 23.09
CA THR A 743 -1.47 -0.60 24.35
C THR A 743 -2.86 -0.91 24.93
N PRO A 744 -3.00 -1.92 25.81
CA PRO A 744 -4.26 -2.15 26.51
C PRO A 744 -4.73 -0.92 27.31
N ASP A 745 -3.81 -0.15 27.87
CA ASP A 745 -4.12 1.07 28.62
C ASP A 745 -4.65 2.18 27.70
N GLU A 746 -3.94 2.48 26.59
CA GLU A 746 -4.37 3.45 25.56
C GLU A 746 -5.76 3.08 24.99
N THR A 747 -5.98 1.78 24.71
CA THR A 747 -7.21 1.26 24.13
C THR A 747 -8.40 1.33 25.10
N THR A 748 -8.21 0.95 26.37
CA THR A 748 -9.28 1.00 27.38
C THR A 748 -9.63 2.45 27.75
N ALA A 749 -8.64 3.35 27.81
CA ALA A 749 -8.86 4.78 28.00
C ALA A 749 -9.68 5.39 26.85
N LEU A 750 -9.33 5.09 25.59
CA LEU A 750 -10.07 5.57 24.42
C LEU A 750 -11.49 5.02 24.39
N ALA A 751 -11.67 3.72 24.66
CA ALA A 751 -13.00 3.10 24.71
C ALA A 751 -13.92 3.77 25.75
N ALA A 752 -13.37 4.09 26.92
CA ALA A 752 -14.12 4.78 27.99
C ALA A 752 -14.49 6.23 27.62
N ASP A 753 -13.62 6.95 26.92
CA ASP A 753 -13.91 8.33 26.48
C ASP A 753 -14.91 8.35 25.30
N CYS A 754 -14.75 7.46 24.31
CA CYS A 754 -15.70 7.30 23.20
C CYS A 754 -17.11 6.95 23.67
N LYS A 755 -17.27 5.99 24.61
CA LYS A 755 -18.58 5.63 25.17
C LYS A 755 -19.29 6.84 25.81
N LYS A 756 -18.56 7.67 26.55
CA LYS A 756 -19.12 8.89 27.18
C LYS A 756 -19.52 9.94 26.14
N LEU A 757 -18.64 10.24 25.17
CA LEU A 757 -18.88 11.27 24.16
C LEU A 757 -20.06 10.93 23.25
N LEU A 758 -20.16 9.68 22.83
CA LEU A 758 -21.22 9.20 21.95
C LEU A 758 -22.58 9.17 22.66
N ALA A 759 -22.64 8.69 23.92
CA ALA A 759 -23.88 8.69 24.72
C ALA A 759 -24.43 10.11 24.98
N GLN A 760 -23.55 11.09 25.22
CA GLN A 760 -23.95 12.50 25.40
C GLN A 760 -24.59 13.10 24.14
N GLN A 761 -24.18 12.65 22.95
CA GLN A 761 -24.61 13.22 21.68
C GLN A 761 -25.94 12.65 21.17
N THR A 762 -26.22 11.36 21.44
CA THR A 762 -27.50 10.72 21.07
C THR A 762 -28.63 10.96 22.06
N GLY A 763 -28.33 11.45 23.28
CA GLY A 763 -29.33 11.64 24.33
C GLY A 763 -29.97 10.33 24.81
N ALA A 764 -29.31 9.21 24.53
CA ALA A 764 -29.79 7.87 24.84
C ALA A 764 -29.52 7.49 26.30
N SER A 765 -30.44 6.74 26.90
CA SER A 765 -30.14 5.93 28.08
C SER A 765 -29.12 4.84 27.74
N GLU A 766 -28.45 4.29 28.77
CA GLU A 766 -27.27 3.40 28.64
C GLU A 766 -27.47 2.16 27.73
N GLU A 767 -28.72 1.77 27.45
CA GLU A 767 -29.11 0.64 26.60
C GLU A 767 -29.07 0.92 25.08
N ASN A 768 -29.03 2.18 24.65
CA ASN A 768 -29.01 2.58 23.22
C ASN A 768 -27.65 3.23 22.82
N GLY A 769 -26.56 2.85 23.50
CA GLY A 769 -25.21 3.30 23.19
C GLY A 769 -24.63 2.68 21.92
N ILE A 770 -23.62 3.32 21.34
CA ILE A 770 -22.82 2.74 20.25
C ILE A 770 -21.93 1.63 20.82
N ASP A 771 -21.96 0.44 20.20
CA ASP A 771 -21.08 -0.67 20.60
C ASP A 771 -19.62 -0.31 20.29
N VAL A 772 -18.78 -0.34 21.34
CA VAL A 772 -17.33 -0.16 21.22
C VAL A 772 -16.64 -1.46 21.59
N TYR A 773 -16.03 -2.10 20.60
CA TYR A 773 -15.30 -3.36 20.69
C TYR A 773 -13.79 -3.12 20.82
N THR A 774 -13.14 -3.92 21.64
CA THR A 774 -11.68 -3.91 21.86
C THR A 774 -11.15 -5.35 21.75
N PRO A 775 -11.13 -5.94 20.54
CA PRO A 775 -10.67 -7.32 20.34
C PRO A 775 -9.22 -7.55 20.75
N ALA A 776 -8.92 -8.77 21.21
CA ALA A 776 -7.55 -9.26 21.34
C ALA A 776 -7.09 -9.91 20.02
N MET A 777 -5.77 -10.07 19.85
CA MET A 777 -5.21 -10.75 18.68
C MET A 777 -5.81 -12.16 18.51
N GLY A 778 -6.22 -12.50 17.30
CA GLY A 778 -6.86 -13.78 16.95
C GLY A 778 -8.33 -13.91 17.38
N THR A 779 -8.94 -12.89 17.99
CA THR A 779 -10.37 -12.93 18.38
C THR A 779 -11.29 -12.36 17.31
N TRP A 780 -12.29 -13.14 16.91
CA TRP A 780 -13.32 -12.73 15.98
C TRP A 780 -14.41 -11.92 16.68
N VAL A 781 -14.78 -10.78 16.09
CA VAL A 781 -15.87 -9.89 16.54
C VAL A 781 -16.91 -9.82 15.44
N ASP A 782 -18.15 -10.20 15.76
CA ASP A 782 -19.30 -9.88 14.91
C ASP A 782 -19.69 -8.42 15.10
N ALA A 783 -19.46 -7.63 14.06
CA ALA A 783 -19.81 -6.21 14.00
C ALA A 783 -20.85 -5.92 12.91
N SER A 784 -21.56 -6.94 12.44
CA SER A 784 -22.74 -6.79 11.60
C SER A 784 -23.85 -6.00 12.33
N VAL A 785 -24.80 -5.48 11.56
CA VAL A 785 -26.00 -4.83 12.10
C VAL A 785 -27.21 -5.53 11.51
N ASP A 786 -28.14 -5.96 12.35
CA ASP A 786 -29.40 -6.63 11.99
C ASP A 786 -30.41 -5.69 11.30
N THR A 787 -29.98 -4.98 10.26
CA THR A 787 -30.88 -4.30 9.33
C THR A 787 -31.40 -5.31 8.33
N ASN A 788 -32.49 -6.01 8.71
CA ASN A 788 -33.32 -6.75 7.77
C ASN A 788 -33.81 -5.80 6.67
N ALA A 789 -33.18 -5.87 5.51
CA ALA A 789 -33.44 -5.00 4.38
C ALA A 789 -33.92 -5.83 3.20
N TRP A 790 -35.09 -5.47 2.68
CA TRP A 790 -35.74 -6.17 1.58
C TRP A 790 -35.83 -5.26 0.37
N VAL A 791 -35.37 -5.72 -0.79
CA VAL A 791 -35.55 -5.03 -2.06
C VAL A 791 -36.99 -5.29 -2.52
N VAL A 792 -37.86 -4.30 -2.33
CA VAL A 792 -39.28 -4.38 -2.72
C VAL A 792 -39.48 -3.67 -4.06
N LYS A 793 -39.97 -4.40 -5.07
CA LYS A 793 -40.31 -3.85 -6.38
C LYS A 793 -41.62 -3.06 -6.28
N LEU A 794 -41.71 -1.86 -6.86
CA LEU A 794 -43.00 -1.16 -6.96
C LEU A 794 -43.78 -1.67 -8.17
N ALA A 795 -45.04 -2.05 -8.00
CA ALA A 795 -45.89 -2.49 -9.10
C ALA A 795 -46.21 -1.33 -10.06
N ASP A 796 -46.28 -1.63 -11.35
CA ASP A 796 -46.63 -0.71 -12.44
C ASP A 796 -47.95 0.05 -12.18
N SER A 797 -48.92 -0.66 -11.60
CA SER A 797 -50.23 -0.20 -11.14
C SER A 797 -50.14 0.89 -10.06
N LEU A 798 -49.19 0.76 -9.13
CA LEU A 798 -48.91 1.68 -8.04
C LEU A 798 -48.13 2.89 -8.56
N VAL A 799 -47.07 2.66 -9.36
CA VAL A 799 -46.25 3.72 -9.98
C VAL A 799 -47.11 4.68 -10.81
N LYS A 800 -48.06 4.17 -11.61
CA LYS A 800 -49.01 4.97 -12.41
C LYS A 800 -49.95 5.85 -11.58
N LYS A 801 -50.10 5.63 -10.27
CA LYS A 801 -50.93 6.44 -9.36
C LYS A 801 -50.12 7.36 -8.44
N LEU A 802 -48.79 7.33 -8.47
CA LEU A 802 -47.93 8.20 -7.66
C LEU A 802 -48.11 9.68 -8.05
N LYS A 803 -48.59 10.48 -7.10
CA LYS A 803 -48.74 11.93 -7.25
C LYS A 803 -47.54 12.67 -6.65
N TRP A 804 -46.53 12.88 -7.48
CA TRP A 804 -45.34 13.65 -7.12
C TRP A 804 -45.69 15.11 -6.77
N GLN A 805 -45.32 15.54 -5.57
CA GLN A 805 -45.31 16.94 -5.15
C GLN A 805 -43.88 17.47 -5.31
N ASN A 806 -43.68 18.47 -6.17
CA ASN A 806 -42.38 19.13 -6.30
C ASN A 806 -42.26 20.25 -5.26
N VAL A 807 -41.32 20.11 -4.33
CA VAL A 807 -40.99 21.16 -3.35
C VAL A 807 -39.51 21.48 -3.47
N ARG A 808 -39.22 22.72 -3.87
CA ARG A 808 -37.86 23.29 -3.99
C ARG A 808 -36.91 22.47 -4.90
N GLY A 809 -37.45 21.79 -5.91
CA GLY A 809 -36.68 20.98 -6.87
C GLY A 809 -36.56 19.50 -6.49
N LEU A 810 -37.06 19.09 -5.32
CA LEU A 810 -37.15 17.68 -4.92
C LEU A 810 -38.58 17.18 -5.13
N GLY A 811 -38.72 15.99 -5.73
CA GLY A 811 -39.98 15.29 -5.86
C GLY A 811 -40.27 14.46 -4.61
N VAL A 812 -41.40 14.71 -3.94
CA VAL A 812 -41.86 14.00 -2.75
C VAL A 812 -43.15 13.26 -3.07
N VAL A 813 -43.28 12.00 -2.64
CA VAL A 813 -44.51 11.21 -2.76
C VAL A 813 -44.64 10.21 -1.62
N THR A 814 -45.86 10.00 -1.11
CA THR A 814 -46.17 8.89 -0.21
C THR A 814 -46.47 7.62 -1.00
N VAL A 815 -45.92 6.50 -0.55
CA VAL A 815 -46.23 5.18 -1.09
C VAL A 815 -46.91 4.36 0.01
N THR A 816 -48.12 3.87 -0.28
CA THR A 816 -48.86 2.94 0.59
C THR A 816 -49.47 1.86 -0.31
N GLY A 817 -49.09 0.61 -0.07
CA GLY A 817 -49.47 -0.52 -0.92
C GLY A 817 -49.60 -1.82 -0.11
N GLN A 818 -50.12 -2.85 -0.75
CA GLN A 818 -50.08 -4.22 -0.25
C GLN A 818 -48.80 -4.89 -0.74
N LEU A 819 -48.07 -5.55 0.16
CA LEU A 819 -46.94 -6.39 -0.23
C LEU A 819 -47.47 -7.73 -0.75
N VAL A 820 -47.06 -8.12 -1.95
CA VAL A 820 -47.48 -9.32 -2.66
C VAL A 820 -46.23 -10.10 -3.09
N ALA A 821 -46.27 -11.41 -2.94
CA ALA A 821 -45.28 -12.34 -3.46
C ALA A 821 -45.56 -12.59 -4.96
N GLU A 822 -44.69 -12.13 -5.85
CA GLU A 822 -44.84 -12.32 -7.30
C GLU A 822 -43.74 -13.27 -7.81
N ALA A 823 -44.15 -14.42 -8.35
CA ALA A 823 -43.24 -15.39 -8.94
C ALA A 823 -42.82 -14.92 -10.35
N LEU A 824 -41.52 -14.97 -10.64
CA LEU A 824 -40.96 -14.59 -11.95
C LEU A 824 -41.44 -15.54 -13.06
N ALA A 825 -42.50 -15.15 -13.77
CA ALA A 825 -42.82 -15.73 -15.07
C ALA A 825 -41.70 -15.38 -16.06
N LYS A 826 -41.05 -16.40 -16.64
CA LYS A 826 -39.97 -16.21 -17.63
C LYS A 826 -40.49 -15.43 -18.85
N ASP A 827 -40.09 -14.17 -18.97
CA ASP A 827 -40.41 -13.31 -20.12
C ASP A 827 -39.85 -13.94 -21.41
N LYS A 828 -40.74 -14.19 -22.38
CA LYS A 828 -40.32 -14.56 -23.73
C LYS A 828 -39.84 -13.31 -24.46
N LEU A 829 -38.55 -13.29 -24.79
CA LEU A 829 -37.96 -12.31 -25.70
C LEU A 829 -38.73 -12.27 -27.05
N PRO A 830 -38.94 -11.10 -27.66
CA PRO A 830 -39.55 -11.00 -28.97
C PRO A 830 -38.54 -11.38 -30.06
N GLU A 831 -38.74 -12.53 -30.71
CA GLU A 831 -37.96 -12.90 -31.89
C GLU A 831 -38.30 -12.01 -33.10
N LYS A 832 -37.29 -11.82 -33.96
CA LYS A 832 -37.39 -10.98 -35.16
C LYS A 832 -38.11 -11.71 -36.30
N ASP A 833 -38.78 -10.90 -37.11
CA ASP A 833 -39.43 -11.25 -38.37
C ASP A 833 -38.43 -11.73 -39.43
N ASP A 834 -38.69 -12.90 -40.05
CA ASP A 834 -38.31 -13.22 -41.44
C ASP A 834 -38.92 -14.57 -41.92
N GLY A 835 -39.46 -14.63 -43.14
CA GLY A 835 -39.09 -15.75 -44.02
C GLY A 835 -40.04 -16.92 -44.39
N ALA A 836 -41.37 -16.74 -44.48
CA ALA A 836 -42.29 -17.38 -45.46
C ALA A 836 -42.40 -18.94 -45.69
N ASN A 837 -43.67 -19.36 -45.93
CA ASN A 837 -44.16 -20.65 -46.49
C ASN A 837 -44.14 -21.89 -45.55
N LYS A 838 -45.16 -22.78 -45.50
CA LYS A 838 -46.23 -23.07 -46.47
C LYS A 838 -47.44 -23.83 -45.85
N ARG A 839 -48.65 -23.59 -46.39
CA ARG A 839 -49.87 -24.43 -46.39
C ARG A 839 -50.79 -24.53 -45.14
N GLN A 840 -52.04 -24.09 -45.37
CA GLN A 840 -53.26 -24.31 -44.59
C GLN A 840 -53.67 -25.80 -44.50
N LYS A 841 -54.43 -26.19 -43.45
CA LYS A 841 -55.75 -26.82 -43.63
C LYS A 841 -56.69 -26.67 -42.40
N THR A 842 -57.87 -26.12 -42.71
CA THR A 842 -59.19 -25.99 -42.03
C THR A 842 -59.59 -26.84 -40.79
N GLU A 843 -60.13 -26.13 -39.78
CA GLU A 843 -61.49 -26.22 -39.16
C GLU A 843 -62.02 -27.46 -38.41
N ALA A 844 -62.67 -27.14 -37.25
CA ALA A 844 -63.83 -27.79 -36.59
C ALA A 844 -63.68 -29.21 -36.00
N GLU A 845 -64.41 -29.64 -34.96
CA GLU A 845 -65.23 -29.01 -33.89
C GLU A 845 -65.39 -30.07 -32.76
N ASP A 846 -65.90 -29.65 -31.59
CA ASP A 846 -66.29 -30.37 -30.37
C ASP A 846 -66.58 -31.90 -30.43
N THR A 847 -66.23 -32.63 -29.35
CA THR A 847 -67.23 -33.33 -28.50
C THR A 847 -66.64 -33.91 -27.19
N ASP A 848 -67.49 -33.99 -26.16
CA ASP A 848 -67.19 -34.41 -24.79
C ASP A 848 -67.11 -35.94 -24.54
N ALA A 849 -66.66 -36.26 -23.31
CA ALA A 849 -67.14 -37.33 -22.42
C ALA A 849 -66.47 -38.72 -22.40
N ASP A 850 -65.77 -38.93 -21.28
CA ASP A 850 -65.95 -40.02 -20.29
C ASP A 850 -65.41 -41.46 -20.47
N ALA A 851 -64.74 -41.87 -19.37
CA ALA A 851 -64.81 -43.16 -18.65
C ALA A 851 -63.96 -44.38 -19.08
N ASP A 852 -62.87 -44.55 -18.32
CA ASP A 852 -62.52 -45.72 -17.49
C ASP A 852 -61.98 -47.06 -18.04
N ALA A 853 -61.15 -47.65 -17.17
CA ALA A 853 -60.80 -49.06 -16.96
C ALA A 853 -59.56 -49.68 -17.68
N ASP A 854 -58.43 -49.62 -16.97
CA ASP A 854 -57.48 -50.71 -16.62
C ASP A 854 -57.20 -51.85 -17.61
N ALA A 855 -55.91 -52.05 -17.95
CA ALA A 855 -55.03 -53.03 -17.27
C ALA A 855 -53.63 -53.16 -17.92
N ASP A 856 -52.58 -53.24 -17.08
CA ASP A 856 -51.33 -54.04 -17.12
C ASP A 856 -50.74 -54.57 -18.46
N GLU A 857 -49.42 -54.71 -18.68
CA GLU A 857 -48.19 -54.47 -17.91
C GLU A 857 -47.01 -54.53 -18.93
N ALA A 858 -45.87 -53.83 -18.70
CA ALA A 858 -44.50 -54.28 -19.10
C ALA A 858 -43.40 -53.20 -18.93
N VAL A 859 -43.04 -52.92 -17.68
CA VAL A 859 -41.67 -52.63 -17.18
C VAL A 859 -40.56 -52.25 -18.20
N LYS A 860 -40.02 -51.03 -18.07
CA LYS A 860 -38.57 -50.83 -17.81
C LYS A 860 -38.26 -49.49 -17.15
N LYS A 861 -37.45 -49.59 -16.08
CA LYS A 861 -37.03 -48.53 -15.15
C LYS A 861 -36.23 -47.41 -15.82
N GLU A 862 -36.42 -46.19 -15.32
CA GLU A 862 -35.37 -45.32 -14.80
C GLU A 862 -35.99 -44.55 -13.59
N GLU A 863 -35.16 -44.17 -12.61
CA GLU A 863 -35.58 -43.83 -11.24
C GLU A 863 -35.65 -42.30 -11.00
N GLU A 864 -36.29 -41.92 -9.89
CA GLU A 864 -36.78 -40.56 -9.57
C GLU A 864 -35.67 -39.59 -9.13
N GLU A 865 -35.63 -38.38 -9.70
CA GLU A 865 -35.17 -37.16 -9.02
C GLU A 865 -36.12 -36.01 -9.37
N GLU A 866 -37.09 -35.74 -8.50
CA GLU A 866 -37.90 -34.51 -8.56
C GLU A 866 -37.07 -33.35 -7.97
N GLU A 867 -36.42 -32.56 -8.84
CA GLU A 867 -35.85 -31.28 -8.42
C GLU A 867 -36.99 -30.28 -8.11
N GLU A 868 -37.22 -30.01 -6.82
CA GLU A 868 -37.99 -28.85 -6.36
C GLU A 868 -37.26 -27.56 -6.77
N ALA A 869 -37.53 -27.08 -7.98
CA ALA A 869 -37.07 -25.78 -8.44
C ALA A 869 -37.80 -24.66 -7.67
N GLU A 870 -37.21 -24.21 -6.56
CA GLU A 870 -37.68 -23.04 -5.81
C GLU A 870 -37.83 -21.84 -6.77
N SER A 871 -39.08 -21.43 -7.02
CA SER A 871 -39.34 -20.24 -7.82
C SER A 871 -38.94 -19.00 -7.03
N GLU A 872 -37.94 -18.23 -7.50
CA GLU A 872 -37.58 -16.96 -6.86
C GLU A 872 -38.79 -16.02 -6.78
N VAL A 873 -39.27 -15.83 -5.56
CA VAL A 873 -40.39 -14.93 -5.24
C VAL A 873 -39.84 -13.54 -4.99
N VAL A 874 -40.18 -12.58 -5.86
CA VAL A 874 -39.84 -11.18 -5.64
C VAL A 874 -40.97 -10.50 -4.86
N PRO A 875 -40.68 -9.79 -3.75
CA PRO A 875 -41.70 -9.01 -3.05
C PRO A 875 -42.04 -7.75 -3.85
N THR A 876 -43.26 -7.70 -4.39
CA THR A 876 -43.80 -6.57 -5.15
C THR A 876 -44.83 -5.79 -4.30
N LEU A 877 -44.73 -4.46 -4.26
CA LEU A 877 -45.70 -3.58 -3.60
C LEU A 877 -46.75 -3.11 -4.61
N ASP A 878 -47.98 -3.62 -4.49
CA ASP A 878 -49.13 -3.31 -5.33
C ASP A 878 -50.14 -2.39 -4.63
N LEU A 879 -51.18 -1.97 -5.34
CA LEU A 879 -52.29 -1.16 -4.84
C LEU A 879 -53.01 -1.84 -3.67
N LEU A 880 -53.30 -1.06 -2.63
CA LEU A 880 -54.21 -1.50 -1.57
C LEU A 880 -55.59 -1.85 -2.16
N PRO A 881 -56.15 -3.05 -1.90
CA PRO A 881 -57.50 -3.40 -2.31
C PRO A 881 -58.53 -2.47 -1.69
N SER A 882 -59.64 -2.26 -2.41
CA SER A 882 -60.66 -1.24 -2.07
C SER A 882 -61.36 -1.46 -0.72
N ASN A 883 -61.32 -2.68 -0.18
CA ASN A 883 -61.83 -3.02 1.15
C ASN A 883 -60.90 -2.61 2.31
N MET A 884 -59.58 -2.49 2.09
CA MET A 884 -58.59 -2.06 3.10
C MET A 884 -58.22 -0.58 2.99
N ALA A 885 -58.34 0.03 1.80
CA ALA A 885 -58.00 1.43 1.56
C ALA A 885 -58.75 2.43 2.48
N SER A 886 -59.97 2.09 2.92
CA SER A 886 -60.76 2.89 3.87
C SER A 886 -60.25 2.80 5.32
N ALA A 887 -59.64 1.67 5.72
CA ALA A 887 -59.06 1.51 7.04
C ALA A 887 -57.73 2.27 7.17
N VAL A 888 -56.85 2.17 6.17
CA VAL A 888 -55.51 2.79 6.20
C VAL A 888 -55.58 4.33 6.19
N ARG A 889 -56.57 4.92 5.49
CA ARG A 889 -56.80 6.38 5.47
C ARG A 889 -57.12 6.99 6.84
N SER A 890 -57.62 6.22 7.80
CA SER A 890 -57.92 6.73 9.14
C SER A 890 -56.68 6.81 10.05
N VAL A 891 -55.58 6.15 9.67
CA VAL A 891 -54.35 6.02 10.46
C VAL A 891 -53.23 6.96 9.98
N ALA A 892 -53.16 7.23 8.67
CA ALA A 892 -52.12 8.09 8.09
C ALA A 892 -52.38 9.59 8.37
N GLN A 893 -51.76 10.14 9.43
CA GLN A 893 -51.75 11.60 9.63
C GLN A 893 -50.98 12.30 8.50
N PRO A 894 -51.44 13.48 8.02
CA PRO A 894 -50.77 14.22 6.96
C PRO A 894 -49.41 14.76 7.43
N LEU A 895 -48.33 14.15 6.95
CA LEU A 895 -46.96 14.56 7.25
C LEU A 895 -46.62 15.81 6.42
N HIS A 896 -45.99 16.80 7.05
CA HIS A 896 -45.56 18.02 6.37
C HIS A 896 -44.05 17.94 6.15
N VAL A 897 -43.61 17.88 4.89
CA VAL A 897 -42.20 17.66 4.52
C VAL A 897 -41.63 18.93 3.90
N GLY A 898 -40.59 19.48 4.54
CA GLY A 898 -39.89 20.70 4.10
C GLY A 898 -39.51 21.59 5.27
N ASP A 899 -38.42 22.36 5.13
CA ASP A 899 -37.97 23.30 6.16
C ASP A 899 -38.41 24.74 5.87
N LEU A 900 -39.30 25.27 6.70
CA LEU A 900 -39.73 26.67 6.63
C LEU A 900 -38.63 27.59 7.16
N ARG A 901 -38.05 28.41 6.27
CA ARG A 901 -37.16 29.52 6.63
C ARG A 901 -37.95 30.82 6.68
N LEU A 902 -37.91 31.51 7.82
CA LEU A 902 -38.65 32.77 8.01
C LEU A 902 -38.19 33.89 7.06
N THR A 903 -36.94 33.84 6.57
CA THR A 903 -36.41 34.73 5.52
C THR A 903 -37.16 34.60 4.20
N ASP A 904 -37.55 33.37 3.86
CA ASP A 904 -38.17 33.06 2.57
C ASP A 904 -39.66 33.39 2.65
N LEU A 905 -40.31 33.07 3.77
CA LEU A 905 -41.67 33.48 4.08
C LEU A 905 -41.80 35.02 4.05
N ARG A 906 -40.81 35.75 4.60
CA ARG A 906 -40.77 37.22 4.53
C ARG A 906 -40.75 37.73 3.09
N ARG A 907 -39.90 37.15 2.22
CA ARG A 907 -39.83 37.53 0.80
C ARG A 907 -41.13 37.20 0.07
N ALA A 908 -41.72 36.03 0.30
CA ALA A 908 -43.01 35.63 -0.27
C ALA A 908 -44.13 36.59 0.13
N MET A 909 -44.24 36.92 1.41
CA MET A 909 -45.21 37.89 1.94
C MET A 909 -45.05 39.29 1.34
N GLN A 910 -43.81 39.78 1.24
CA GLN A 910 -43.51 41.07 0.59
C GLN A 910 -43.88 41.05 -0.90
N SER A 911 -43.60 39.97 -1.62
CA SER A 911 -43.98 39.82 -3.03
C SER A 911 -45.49 39.74 -3.25
N ALA A 912 -46.24 39.26 -2.25
CA ALA A 912 -47.70 39.22 -2.24
C ALA A 912 -48.35 40.53 -1.72
N GLY A 913 -47.56 41.56 -1.42
CA GLY A 913 -48.04 42.90 -1.01
C GLY A 913 -48.21 43.12 0.49
N TYR A 914 -47.79 42.17 1.34
CA TYR A 914 -47.88 42.29 2.79
C TYR A 914 -46.60 42.89 3.39
N THR A 915 -46.74 43.79 4.36
CA THR A 915 -45.60 44.27 5.15
C THR A 915 -45.10 43.15 6.05
N ALA A 916 -43.81 42.81 5.98
CA ALA A 916 -43.22 41.73 6.77
C ALA A 916 -41.86 42.14 7.33
N GLU A 917 -41.76 42.19 8.66
CA GLU A 917 -40.62 42.70 9.43
C GLU A 917 -40.22 41.69 10.52
N PHE A 918 -38.92 41.52 10.77
CA PHE A 918 -38.46 40.78 11.94
C PHE A 918 -38.50 41.68 13.17
N ARG A 919 -39.04 41.18 14.29
CA ARG A 919 -39.05 41.88 15.59
C ARG A 919 -38.61 40.94 16.70
N GLY A 920 -37.41 41.17 17.24
CA GLY A 920 -36.81 40.35 18.28
C GLY A 920 -36.37 38.96 17.80
N GLU A 921 -35.93 38.15 18.75
CA GLU A 921 -35.37 36.81 18.54
C GLU A 921 -36.29 35.92 17.68
N GLY A 922 -35.89 35.68 16.42
CA GLY A 922 -36.50 34.69 15.54
C GLY A 922 -37.99 34.86 15.23
N THR A 923 -38.59 36.05 15.45
CA THR A 923 -40.04 36.27 15.24
C THR A 923 -40.30 37.20 14.05
N LEU A 924 -41.06 36.72 13.07
CA LEU A 924 -41.49 37.47 11.88
C LEU A 924 -42.90 38.01 12.08
N VAL A 925 -43.10 39.33 11.96
CA VAL A 925 -44.41 39.99 12.10
C VAL A 925 -44.88 40.46 10.73
N ILE A 926 -46.14 40.14 10.40
CA ILE A 926 -46.77 40.38 9.10
C ILE A 926 -48.00 41.28 9.31
N ASN A 927 -48.06 42.41 8.59
CA ASN A 927 -49.07 43.47 8.71
C ASN A 927 -49.34 43.95 10.15
N GLY A 928 -48.36 43.83 11.05
CA GLY A 928 -48.51 44.18 12.47
C GLY A 928 -49.49 43.29 13.27
N ALA A 929 -50.12 42.30 12.63
CA ALA A 929 -51.26 41.56 13.16
C ALA A 929 -51.03 40.05 13.30
N VAL A 930 -50.11 39.47 12.52
CA VAL A 930 -49.76 38.04 12.59
C VAL A 930 -48.28 37.89 12.92
N ALA A 931 -47.97 37.16 13.99
CA ALA A 931 -46.61 36.79 14.36
C ALA A 931 -46.36 35.32 13.99
N VAL A 932 -45.24 35.06 13.32
CA VAL A 932 -44.75 33.72 12.98
C VAL A 932 -43.42 33.49 13.69
N ARG A 933 -43.36 32.48 14.54
CA ARG A 933 -42.16 32.05 15.27
C ARG A 933 -41.82 30.61 14.89
N LYS A 934 -40.54 30.29 14.88
CA LYS A 934 -40.03 28.92 14.76
C LYS A 934 -39.28 28.56 16.03
N THR A 935 -39.66 27.47 16.69
CA THR A 935 -38.95 26.97 17.88
C THR A 935 -37.64 26.28 17.48
N SER A 936 -36.72 26.11 18.44
CA SER A 936 -35.51 25.29 18.25
C SER A 936 -35.80 23.84 17.87
N THR A 937 -36.98 23.32 18.25
CA THR A 937 -37.50 22.00 17.87
C THR A 937 -38.14 21.94 16.48
N GLY A 938 -38.06 23.01 15.68
CA GLY A 938 -38.58 23.07 14.31
C GLY A 938 -40.08 23.32 14.18
N LYS A 939 -40.83 23.42 15.30
CA LYS A 939 -42.26 23.72 15.31
C LYS A 939 -42.50 25.16 14.89
N VAL A 940 -43.43 25.38 13.98
CA VAL A 940 -43.85 26.72 13.53
C VAL A 940 -45.12 27.11 14.28
N GLU A 941 -45.08 28.25 14.96
CA GLU A 941 -46.19 28.81 15.72
C GLU A 941 -46.64 30.11 15.05
N VAL A 942 -47.94 30.20 14.76
CA VAL A 942 -48.56 31.34 14.07
C VAL A 942 -49.63 31.91 15.00
N GLU A 943 -49.36 33.09 15.55
CA GLU A 943 -50.24 33.78 16.49
C GLU A 943 -50.84 35.04 15.87
N SER A 944 -52.14 35.24 16.05
CA SER A 944 -52.80 36.51 15.74
C SER A 944 -52.75 37.42 16.97
N VAL A 945 -52.21 38.63 16.81
CA VAL A 945 -52.20 39.66 17.86
C VAL A 945 -53.60 40.28 17.95
N GLY A 946 -54.33 40.01 19.04
CA GLY A 946 -55.71 40.47 19.20
C GLY A 946 -55.83 41.94 19.60
N ILE A 947 -56.57 42.75 18.82
CA ILE A 947 -56.89 44.15 19.12
C ILE A 947 -58.38 44.45 18.82
N ALA A 948 -58.93 45.44 19.50
CA ALA A 948 -60.32 45.50 19.98
C ALA A 948 -61.39 46.14 19.05
N ASP A 949 -61.28 46.04 17.71
CA ASP A 949 -62.27 46.65 16.81
C ASP A 949 -62.76 45.72 15.67
N ALA A 950 -64.06 45.76 15.38
CA ALA A 950 -64.76 44.75 14.60
C ALA A 950 -64.48 44.83 13.09
N ALA A 951 -64.22 46.04 12.56
CA ALA A 951 -63.88 46.23 11.15
C ALA A 951 -62.49 45.68 10.81
N THR A 952 -61.51 45.94 11.67
CA THR A 952 -60.12 45.46 11.54
C THR A 952 -60.02 43.94 11.71
N MET A 953 -60.94 43.34 12.47
CA MET A 953 -60.99 41.89 12.70
C MET A 953 -61.21 41.08 11.41
N MET A 954 -61.97 41.59 10.43
CA MET A 954 -62.16 40.90 9.14
C MET A 954 -60.90 40.94 8.27
N GLN A 955 -60.25 42.10 8.15
CA GLN A 955 -59.01 42.25 7.38
C GLN A 955 -57.86 41.45 8.00
N HIS A 956 -57.76 41.38 9.34
CA HIS A 956 -56.72 40.58 9.97
C HIS A 956 -57.01 39.07 9.95
N ARG A 957 -58.28 38.65 9.94
CA ARG A 957 -58.64 37.26 9.64
C ARG A 957 -58.15 36.83 8.26
N SER A 958 -58.34 37.63 7.20
CA SER A 958 -57.82 37.26 5.87
C SER A 958 -56.30 37.14 5.90
N THR A 959 -55.57 38.10 6.50
CA THR A 959 -54.10 38.02 6.61
C THR A 959 -53.64 36.75 7.35
N PHE A 960 -54.33 36.31 8.40
CA PHE A 960 -53.99 35.06 9.10
C PHE A 960 -54.16 33.84 8.19
N TYR A 961 -55.27 33.75 7.45
CA TYR A 961 -55.48 32.65 6.51
C TYR A 961 -54.50 32.69 5.32
N GLU A 962 -54.11 33.87 4.85
CA GLU A 962 -53.16 34.06 3.74
C GLU A 962 -51.72 33.73 4.16
N VAL A 963 -51.29 34.13 5.36
CA VAL A 963 -50.04 33.68 5.98
C VAL A 963 -50.03 32.16 6.14
N LYS A 964 -51.12 31.59 6.66
CA LYS A 964 -51.24 30.13 6.82
C LYS A 964 -51.20 29.41 5.47
N ARG A 965 -51.86 29.94 4.44
CA ARG A 965 -51.86 29.37 3.09
C ARG A 965 -50.45 29.35 2.50
N MET A 966 -49.74 30.48 2.54
CA MET A 966 -48.37 30.56 2.02
C MET A 966 -47.34 29.72 2.81
N ILE A 967 -47.60 29.44 4.09
CA ILE A 967 -46.80 28.45 4.85
C ILE A 967 -47.07 27.04 4.32
N TYR A 968 -48.33 26.66 4.05
CA TYR A 968 -48.66 25.37 3.43
C TYR A 968 -48.20 25.27 1.98
N ASP A 969 -48.32 26.31 1.17
CA ASP A 969 -47.84 26.35 -0.22
C ASP A 969 -46.29 26.21 -0.28
N GLY A 970 -45.59 26.47 0.83
CA GLY A 970 -44.14 26.28 0.99
C GLY A 970 -43.70 24.94 1.59
N LEU A 971 -44.63 24.02 1.88
CA LEU A 971 -44.39 22.70 2.49
C LEU A 971 -45.08 21.59 1.66
N ALA A 972 -44.45 20.43 1.51
CA ALA A 972 -45.16 19.28 0.92
C ALA A 972 -46.19 18.77 1.94
N VAL A 973 -47.46 18.68 1.54
CA VAL A 973 -48.53 18.12 2.38
C VAL A 973 -48.74 16.67 1.97
N VAL A 974 -48.07 15.77 2.69
CA VAL A 974 -47.98 14.35 2.37
C VAL A 974 -49.10 13.60 3.12
N ALA A 975 -50.28 13.56 2.49
CA ALA A 975 -51.40 12.72 2.93
C ALA A 975 -51.40 11.38 2.18
N GLY A 976 -51.81 10.29 2.84
CA GLY A 976 -51.97 8.97 2.20
C GLY A 976 -53.02 9.00 1.09
N ALA A 977 -52.73 8.34 -0.04
CA ALA A 977 -53.51 8.42 -1.28
C ALA A 977 -54.72 7.48 -1.36
#